data_AF-A0A7V6X0W3-F1
#
_entry.id   AF-A0A7V6X0W3-F1
#
_cell.length_a   1.000
_cell.length_b   1.000
_cell.length_c   1.000
_cell.angle_alpha   90.00
_cell.angle_beta   90.00
_cell.angle_gamma   90.00
#
_symmetry.space_group_name_H-M   'P 1'
#
loop_
_entity.id
_entity.type
_entity.pdbx_description
1 polymer ?
#
loop_
_entity_poly.entity_id
_entity_poly.type
_entity_poly.pdbx_seq_one_letter_code
_entity_poly.pdbx_strand_id
1 'polypeptide(L)'
;MGKYCVNCGNKLHRGSSFCTNCGTAVLSDPEPASAPPVSQVQHVEEYQSVEEYQSVEQYQPVDEFPLVQEHRYDDQEANMPGDIGTESRQNKSKKSGSKISIVLALLFFFQSVIVLLFGWPGYFFGVEKDVKFHESEIVDGIYQSQGITVDFQNNPDIRSFGIAKTEKANEEEGTVSDTYEFEFETVPQESITMSIPAPKDFTLGADEMLYLDVGVSVTGDAGEVFMVYDFIKAEVSNEMLTTEFVPAHYSNPVNTVYTSGIPIDKRTHADKFRFQAAYTVKTGKDSTGGHFKLIFDNVRTKTSVSDEQVSELLSRMEQVYNQMDSLGFDMSARTSWPMEIYTKKFAKDEKTNIEMSGQYVMKPWGINYSHININRNLFENYWPDGIISVFGHEFTHFVYNCKVPLGKQLKWLNEGMATYFEDYFGGTPEYSGRFPEIFEGIYPASDSGRAGYARPSVINYWVENNDSIAGGDSLTPKSKMSGLIELLSSGGLVKVDRWHEWITACLKDPSKYAVDFYTKVVLCDESVWGDKGGLLPYRMYQVIASPKEELGTWDKIKSLFGKDTEMNTDAELNRKFAEMKLSADEVASEEGQDFSVKVPGYGARIVALSMTEREQKGLKEDDTLSISAGGGETLVLLKIRSKKVETQQGANLFLPEFSKTLKDKYCYLVLLVNITNKAKDISFTVACGEGLPLDEIIGTYDINYDTASPVKITYYVAKDGNSLVFSSSDAFIDIDGIKRPATLSYDPLKGRAYGKNTYPWENAGKVHEVTVHYKLYFTRENGTITMTGVGSQYINGDPAGSWSYDEKKID
;
A
#
# COMPACT_ATOMS: atom_id res chain seq x y z
N MET A 1 6.61 45.04 -20.86
CA MET A 1 6.09 44.97 -19.49
C MET A 1 5.16 43.75 -19.38
N GLY A 2 5.26 42.95 -18.32
CA GLY A 2 4.40 41.78 -18.12
C GLY A 2 2.97 42.18 -17.73
N LYS A 3 1.96 41.43 -18.18
CA LYS A 3 0.56 41.59 -17.73
C LYS A 3 0.35 40.84 -16.41
N TYR A 4 -0.52 41.34 -15.56
CA TYR A 4 -0.84 40.75 -14.24
C TYR A 4 -2.35 40.62 -14.09
N CYS A 5 -2.80 39.61 -13.34
CA CYS A 5 -4.20 39.34 -13.08
C CYS A 5 -4.81 40.49 -12.26
N VAL A 6 -5.92 41.05 -12.74
CA VAL A 6 -6.60 42.18 -12.08
C VAL A 6 -7.29 41.79 -10.77
N ASN A 7 -7.53 40.49 -10.55
CA ASN A 7 -8.20 39.99 -9.35
C ASN A 7 -7.20 39.61 -8.25
N CYS A 8 -6.21 38.77 -8.56
CA CYS A 8 -5.28 38.23 -7.55
C CYS A 8 -3.83 38.77 -7.65
N GLY A 9 -3.54 39.66 -8.62
CA GLY A 9 -2.23 40.28 -8.78
C GLY A 9 -1.14 39.37 -9.38
N ASN A 10 -1.45 38.11 -9.67
CA ASN A 10 -0.45 37.14 -10.14
C ASN A 10 -0.04 37.39 -11.61
N LYS A 11 1.22 37.13 -11.96
CA LYS A 11 1.75 37.42 -13.32
C LYS A 11 1.12 36.50 -14.35
N LEU A 12 0.63 37.05 -15.46
CA LEU A 12 -0.03 36.31 -16.53
C LEU A 12 0.97 35.91 -17.61
N HIS A 13 0.85 34.67 -18.10
CA HIS A 13 1.63 34.20 -19.25
C HIS A 13 1.12 34.83 -20.55
N ARG A 14 1.99 34.93 -21.56
CA ARG A 14 1.69 35.63 -22.81
C ARG A 14 0.68 34.79 -23.61
N GLY A 15 -0.50 35.34 -23.87
CA GLY A 15 -1.60 34.64 -24.57
C GLY A 15 -2.60 33.91 -23.66
N SER A 16 -2.47 34.01 -22.32
CA SER A 16 -3.42 33.38 -21.39
C SER A 16 -4.82 34.00 -21.46
N SER A 17 -5.83 33.17 -21.70
CA SER A 17 -7.26 33.54 -21.63
C SER A 17 -7.80 33.60 -20.21
N PHE A 18 -7.15 32.93 -19.24
CA PHE A 18 -7.54 32.90 -17.82
C PHE A 18 -6.31 32.91 -16.90
N CYS A 19 -6.48 33.37 -15.66
CA CYS A 19 -5.44 33.31 -14.64
C CYS A 19 -5.34 31.90 -14.03
N THR A 20 -4.17 31.28 -14.13
CA THR A 20 -3.91 29.92 -13.63
C THR A 20 -3.99 29.75 -12.11
N ASN A 21 -3.97 30.86 -11.36
CA ASN A 21 -4.01 30.83 -9.90
C ASN A 21 -5.42 30.99 -9.31
N CYS A 22 -6.33 31.69 -10.00
CA CYS A 22 -7.66 31.98 -9.45
C CYS A 22 -8.81 31.86 -10.47
N GLY A 23 -8.52 31.41 -11.69
CA GLY A 23 -9.51 31.16 -12.73
C GLY A 23 -10.11 32.40 -13.39
N THR A 24 -9.72 33.62 -12.99
CA THR A 24 -10.32 34.85 -13.55
C THR A 24 -9.95 35.05 -15.01
N ALA A 25 -10.95 35.26 -15.88
CA ALA A 25 -10.76 35.51 -17.31
C ALA A 25 -9.96 36.80 -17.57
N VAL A 26 -9.04 36.74 -18.53
CA VAL A 26 -8.19 37.86 -18.92
C VAL A 26 -8.84 38.54 -20.13
N LEU A 27 -9.32 39.77 -19.97
CA LEU A 27 -9.91 40.55 -21.05
C LEU A 27 -8.82 40.88 -22.09
N SER A 28 -8.94 40.33 -23.30
CA SER A 28 -8.08 40.64 -24.43
C SER A 28 -8.59 41.88 -25.17
N ASP A 29 -7.73 42.87 -25.37
CA ASP A 29 -7.99 43.99 -26.29
C ASP A 29 -7.99 43.48 -27.75
N PRO A 30 -8.79 44.07 -28.65
CA PRO A 30 -8.93 43.61 -30.04
C PRO A 30 -7.62 43.78 -30.82
N GLU A 31 -7.23 42.74 -31.53
CA GLU A 31 -5.98 42.64 -32.29
C GLU A 31 -6.02 43.48 -33.59
N PRO A 32 -4.92 44.18 -33.97
CA PRO A 32 -4.86 44.95 -35.20
C PRO A 32 -4.61 44.06 -36.44
N ALA A 33 -5.18 44.49 -37.57
CA ALA A 33 -5.33 43.77 -38.83
C ALA A 33 -4.03 43.32 -39.54
N SER A 34 -4.22 42.29 -40.36
CA SER A 34 -3.29 41.47 -41.15
C SER A 34 -2.42 42.18 -42.21
N ALA A 35 -1.35 41.50 -42.62
CA ALA A 35 -0.65 41.69 -43.90
C ALA A 35 -0.35 40.32 -44.58
N PRO A 36 -0.26 40.25 -45.93
CA PRO A 36 -0.62 39.07 -46.74
C PRO A 36 0.58 38.14 -47.12
N PRO A 37 0.35 37.00 -47.81
CA PRO A 37 1.24 35.83 -47.77
C PRO A 37 2.29 35.79 -48.89
N VAL A 38 3.37 35.04 -48.67
CA VAL A 38 4.33 34.61 -49.70
C VAL A 38 4.28 33.09 -49.82
N SER A 39 4.31 32.62 -51.06
CA SER A 39 3.94 31.28 -51.53
C SER A 39 5.15 30.41 -51.88
N GLN A 40 4.88 29.10 -51.96
CA GLN A 40 5.62 27.98 -52.60
C GLN A 40 6.71 27.30 -51.74
N VAL A 41 6.91 25.97 -51.75
CA VAL A 41 6.65 24.91 -52.76
C VAL A 41 6.39 23.55 -52.07
N GLN A 42 5.48 22.73 -52.64
CA GLN A 42 5.23 21.32 -52.31
C GLN A 42 6.33 20.39 -52.86
N HIS A 43 6.73 19.38 -52.09
CA HIS A 43 7.32 18.14 -52.62
C HIS A 43 6.43 16.96 -52.23
N VAL A 44 6.03 16.19 -53.25
CA VAL A 44 5.22 14.97 -53.17
C VAL A 44 6.09 13.85 -53.76
N GLU A 45 6.27 12.77 -53.01
CA GLU A 45 6.67 11.43 -53.49
C GLU A 45 5.78 10.47 -52.66
N GLU A 46 4.64 10.01 -53.18
CA GLU A 46 4.43 8.84 -54.06
C GLU A 46 5.21 7.59 -53.59
N TYR A 47 4.50 6.71 -52.86
CA TYR A 47 4.93 5.33 -52.64
C TYR A 47 3.86 4.35 -53.16
N GLN A 48 4.32 3.49 -54.07
CA GLN A 48 3.59 2.43 -54.74
C GLN A 48 3.27 1.26 -53.80
N SER A 49 2.11 0.66 -54.03
CA SER A 49 1.72 -0.68 -53.59
C SER A 49 2.49 -1.78 -54.35
N VAL A 50 2.74 -2.92 -53.70
CA VAL A 50 2.32 -4.31 -54.07
C VAL A 50 3.24 -5.35 -53.38
N GLU A 51 2.62 -6.30 -52.64
CA GLU A 51 2.96 -7.71 -52.28
C GLU A 51 4.39 -8.05 -51.78
N GLU A 52 4.66 -9.00 -50.87
CA GLU A 52 4.18 -10.38 -50.75
C GLU A 52 4.61 -10.93 -49.36
N TYR A 53 3.80 -11.80 -48.78
CA TYR A 53 4.06 -12.51 -47.53
C TYR A 53 5.36 -13.33 -47.58
N GLN A 54 6.24 -13.18 -46.58
CA GLN A 54 7.16 -14.24 -46.17
C GLN A 54 7.14 -14.43 -44.65
N SER A 55 7.00 -15.69 -44.28
CA SER A 55 6.87 -16.30 -42.97
C SER A 55 7.82 -15.77 -41.89
N VAL A 56 7.27 -15.39 -40.75
CA VAL A 56 8.02 -15.25 -39.49
C VAL A 56 8.20 -16.64 -38.88
N GLU A 57 9.45 -17.00 -38.57
CA GLU A 57 9.84 -18.26 -37.93
C GLU A 57 9.01 -18.54 -36.67
N GLN A 58 8.44 -19.75 -36.64
CA GLN A 58 7.81 -20.35 -35.46
C GLN A 58 8.81 -20.37 -34.30
N TYR A 59 8.45 -19.73 -33.20
CA TYR A 59 9.08 -19.95 -31.91
C TYR A 59 8.78 -21.38 -31.47
N GLN A 60 9.78 -22.24 -31.50
CA GLN A 60 9.68 -23.61 -30.95
C GLN A 60 9.64 -23.52 -29.41
N PRO A 61 8.71 -24.24 -28.74
CA PRO A 61 8.76 -24.38 -27.29
C PRO A 61 10.00 -25.19 -26.92
N VAL A 62 10.87 -24.62 -26.10
CA VAL A 62 12.01 -25.33 -25.52
C VAL A 62 11.49 -26.24 -24.42
N ASP A 63 11.99 -27.47 -24.43
CA ASP A 63 11.57 -28.62 -23.65
C ASP A 63 11.22 -28.35 -22.17
N GLU A 64 10.15 -29.03 -21.80
CA GLU A 64 9.58 -29.29 -20.48
C GLU A 64 10.66 -29.53 -19.39
N PHE A 65 10.78 -28.60 -18.45
CA PHE A 65 11.50 -28.89 -17.19
C PHE A 65 10.59 -29.74 -16.29
N PRO A 66 11.10 -30.82 -15.69
CA PRO A 66 10.29 -31.73 -14.90
C PRO A 66 9.76 -31.05 -13.63
N LEU A 67 8.48 -31.29 -13.35
CA LEU A 67 7.79 -30.94 -12.11
C LEU A 67 8.66 -31.30 -10.89
N VAL A 68 9.17 -30.28 -10.20
CA VAL A 68 9.76 -30.44 -8.87
C VAL A 68 8.59 -30.65 -7.91
N GLN A 69 8.50 -31.85 -7.34
CA GLN A 69 7.57 -32.15 -6.26
C GLN A 69 7.77 -31.17 -5.10
N GLU A 70 6.69 -30.52 -4.67
CA GLU A 70 6.65 -29.72 -3.45
C GLU A 70 7.12 -30.58 -2.26
N HIS A 71 8.29 -30.22 -1.70
CA HIS A 71 8.67 -30.69 -0.39
C HIS A 71 7.80 -30.00 0.65
N ARG A 72 6.78 -30.74 1.10
CA ARG A 72 6.01 -30.47 2.32
C ARG A 72 6.99 -30.36 3.50
N TYR A 73 7.14 -29.17 4.08
CA TYR A 73 7.80 -29.02 5.36
C TYR A 73 6.86 -29.56 6.44
N ASP A 74 7.19 -30.72 6.99
CA ASP A 74 6.60 -31.25 8.22
C ASP A 74 7.04 -30.38 9.41
N ASP A 75 6.07 -29.80 10.11
CA ASP A 75 6.25 -29.22 11.43
C ASP A 75 6.63 -30.33 12.43
N GLN A 76 7.92 -30.44 12.74
CA GLN A 76 8.39 -31.20 13.90
C GLN A 76 8.47 -30.29 15.13
N GLU A 77 7.43 -30.35 15.96
CA GLU A 77 7.50 -29.97 17.36
C GLU A 77 8.50 -30.87 18.11
N ALA A 78 9.55 -30.27 18.67
CA ALA A 78 10.50 -30.96 19.53
C ALA A 78 9.98 -31.01 20.98
N ASN A 79 9.73 -32.25 21.42
CA ASN A 79 9.38 -32.70 22.77
C ASN A 79 10.31 -32.17 23.89
N MET A 80 9.73 -31.98 25.08
CA MET A 80 10.34 -32.40 26.34
C MET A 80 9.29 -33.01 27.30
N PRO A 81 9.70 -33.94 28.20
CA PRO A 81 8.84 -34.99 28.74
C PRO A 81 8.26 -34.69 30.14
N GLY A 82 7.20 -35.44 30.47
CA GLY A 82 6.27 -35.16 31.56
C GLY A 82 6.60 -35.74 32.93
N ASP A 83 5.64 -35.57 33.87
CA ASP A 83 5.18 -36.62 34.79
C ASP A 83 3.87 -36.24 35.52
N ILE A 84 2.95 -37.21 35.53
CA ILE A 84 2.00 -37.66 36.59
C ILE A 84 1.12 -36.65 37.34
N GLY A 85 -0.21 -36.87 37.31
CA GLY A 85 -1.09 -36.48 38.41
C GLY A 85 -2.59 -36.39 38.10
N THR A 86 -3.26 -37.54 38.07
CA THR A 86 -4.72 -37.68 38.21
C THR A 86 -5.20 -37.15 39.56
N GLU A 87 -6.30 -36.37 39.62
CA GLU A 87 -7.51 -36.69 40.41
C GLU A 87 -8.53 -35.54 40.48
N SER A 88 -9.79 -35.98 40.51
CA SER A 88 -11.05 -35.27 40.72
C SER A 88 -11.10 -34.28 41.90
N ARG A 89 -11.98 -33.26 41.81
CA ARG A 89 -13.05 -33.04 42.82
C ARG A 89 -14.11 -32.00 42.41
N GLN A 90 -15.30 -32.27 42.94
CA GLN A 90 -16.62 -31.78 42.59
C GLN A 90 -17.05 -30.47 43.29
N ASN A 91 -18.00 -29.78 42.63
CA ASN A 91 -19.24 -29.17 43.15
C ASN A 91 -19.22 -28.16 44.31
N LYS A 92 -19.89 -27.00 44.10
CA LYS A 92 -21.29 -26.77 44.56
C LYS A 92 -21.94 -25.48 44.03
N SER A 93 -23.25 -25.60 43.86
CA SER A 93 -24.26 -24.77 43.20
C SER A 93 -24.77 -23.51 43.93
N LYS A 94 -25.46 -22.62 43.21
CA LYS A 94 -26.84 -22.17 43.57
C LYS A 94 -27.65 -21.61 42.38
N LYS A 95 -28.90 -22.08 42.26
CA LYS A 95 -29.91 -21.79 41.23
C LYS A 95 -30.74 -20.52 41.52
N SER A 96 -31.12 -19.80 40.47
CA SER A 96 -32.47 -19.21 40.26
C SER A 96 -32.58 -18.95 38.75
N GLY A 97 -33.67 -19.09 38.00
CA GLY A 97 -35.06 -19.43 38.22
C GLY A 97 -35.72 -19.28 36.84
N SER A 98 -36.19 -20.40 36.29
CA SER A 98 -36.78 -20.55 34.96
C SER A 98 -38.09 -19.74 34.80
N LYS A 99 -38.12 -18.82 33.82
CA LYS A 99 -39.31 -18.38 33.06
C LYS A 99 -39.02 -17.92 31.62
N ILE A 100 -37.76 -17.72 31.23
CA ILE A 100 -37.35 -17.28 29.88
C ILE A 100 -37.31 -18.44 28.85
N SER A 101 -37.13 -19.69 29.32
CA SER A 101 -36.95 -20.85 28.43
C SER A 101 -38.21 -21.32 27.70
N ILE A 102 -39.41 -21.05 28.23
CA ILE A 102 -40.68 -21.51 27.62
C ILE A 102 -41.15 -20.51 26.55
N VAL A 103 -40.93 -19.21 26.76
CA VAL A 103 -41.23 -18.16 25.76
C VAL A 103 -40.29 -18.26 24.56
N LEU A 104 -39.00 -18.53 24.80
CA LEU A 104 -38.04 -18.78 23.71
C LEU A 104 -38.38 -20.06 22.94
N ALA A 105 -38.76 -21.15 23.62
CA ALA A 105 -39.15 -22.39 22.95
C ALA A 105 -40.43 -22.21 22.10
N LEU A 106 -41.40 -21.43 22.58
CA LEU A 106 -42.62 -21.11 21.81
C LEU A 106 -42.33 -20.17 20.63
N LEU A 107 -41.43 -19.19 20.78
CA LEU A 107 -40.97 -18.35 19.67
C LEU A 107 -40.22 -19.16 18.62
N PHE A 108 -39.32 -20.06 19.03
CA PHE A 108 -38.63 -20.96 18.11
C PHE A 108 -39.60 -21.89 17.39
N PHE A 109 -40.65 -22.39 18.07
CA PHE A 109 -41.67 -23.23 17.46
C PHE A 109 -42.56 -22.45 16.47
N PHE A 110 -43.00 -21.24 16.81
CA PHE A 110 -43.74 -20.39 15.87
C PHE A 110 -42.86 -19.94 14.69
N GLN A 111 -41.58 -19.67 14.91
CA GLN A 111 -40.62 -19.31 13.86
C GLN A 111 -40.38 -20.50 12.91
N SER A 112 -40.28 -21.73 13.43
CA SER A 112 -40.17 -22.93 12.60
C SER A 112 -41.47 -23.30 11.87
N VAL A 113 -42.65 -23.03 12.46
CA VAL A 113 -43.95 -23.22 11.81
C VAL A 113 -44.22 -22.14 10.73
N ILE A 114 -43.79 -20.89 10.93
CA ILE A 114 -43.87 -19.83 9.91
C ILE A 114 -42.90 -20.12 8.76
N VAL A 115 -41.69 -20.61 9.04
CA VAL A 115 -40.73 -21.05 8.01
C VAL A 115 -41.27 -22.23 7.18
N LEU A 116 -42.03 -23.15 7.79
CA LEU A 116 -42.66 -24.28 7.10
C LEU A 116 -43.93 -23.92 6.31
N LEU A 117 -44.71 -22.93 6.75
CA LEU A 117 -45.99 -22.57 6.12
C LEU A 117 -45.91 -21.42 5.11
N PHE A 118 -44.93 -20.52 5.24
CA PHE A 118 -44.85 -19.30 4.42
C PHE A 118 -43.55 -19.14 3.62
N GLY A 119 -42.55 -20.01 3.81
CA GLY A 119 -41.24 -19.84 3.20
C GLY A 119 -40.49 -18.61 3.77
N TRP A 120 -39.16 -18.68 3.77
CA TRP A 120 -38.30 -17.64 4.34
C TRP A 120 -38.15 -16.47 3.34
N PRO A 121 -38.37 -15.19 3.69
CA PRO A 121 -38.34 -14.07 2.73
C PRO A 121 -36.93 -13.60 2.31
N GLY A 122 -35.90 -14.44 2.44
CA GLY A 122 -34.49 -14.06 2.24
C GLY A 122 -33.69 -15.09 1.44
N TYR A 123 -34.35 -15.92 0.64
CA TYR A 123 -33.72 -16.97 -0.16
C TYR A 123 -33.97 -16.72 -1.64
N PHE A 124 -33.37 -15.66 -2.17
CA PHE A 124 -33.23 -15.43 -3.60
C PHE A 124 -31.77 -14.99 -3.80
N PHE A 125 -31.06 -15.70 -4.67
CA PHE A 125 -29.61 -15.68 -4.92
C PHE A 125 -28.79 -16.47 -3.87
N GLY A 126 -28.29 -17.65 -4.24
CA GLY A 126 -27.37 -18.44 -3.39
C GLY A 126 -27.55 -19.96 -3.37
N VAL A 127 -28.53 -20.53 -4.08
CA VAL A 127 -28.54 -21.97 -4.38
C VAL A 127 -28.49 -22.11 -5.89
N GLU A 128 -27.40 -22.70 -6.40
CA GLU A 128 -27.31 -23.22 -7.76
C GLU A 128 -28.57 -24.03 -8.02
N LYS A 129 -29.46 -23.54 -8.88
CA LYS A 129 -30.46 -24.42 -9.50
C LYS A 129 -29.65 -25.47 -10.24
N ASP A 130 -29.94 -26.75 -10.05
CA ASP A 130 -29.43 -27.82 -10.92
C ASP A 130 -29.81 -27.47 -12.38
N VAL A 131 -28.89 -26.85 -13.11
CA VAL A 131 -29.05 -26.56 -14.52
C VAL A 131 -29.02 -27.91 -15.23
N LYS A 132 -30.16 -28.31 -15.81
CA LYS A 132 -30.26 -29.57 -16.55
C LYS A 132 -29.64 -29.38 -17.92
N PHE A 133 -28.40 -29.83 -18.07
CA PHE A 133 -27.73 -29.86 -19.36
C PHE A 133 -28.35 -30.92 -20.27
N HIS A 134 -28.55 -30.53 -21.52
CA HIS A 134 -28.79 -31.46 -22.61
C HIS A 134 -27.44 -31.81 -23.23
N GLU A 135 -27.16 -33.10 -23.40
CA GLU A 135 -26.00 -33.54 -24.17
C GLU A 135 -26.22 -33.19 -25.65
N SER A 136 -25.25 -32.50 -26.25
CA SER A 136 -25.30 -32.10 -27.64
C SER A 136 -24.99 -33.28 -28.56
N GLU A 137 -25.72 -33.40 -29.67
CA GLU A 137 -25.28 -34.20 -30.81
C GLU A 137 -24.61 -33.26 -31.83
N ILE A 138 -23.28 -33.38 -32.00
CA ILE A 138 -22.53 -32.63 -33.02
C ILE A 138 -22.50 -33.46 -34.29
N VAL A 139 -23.01 -32.91 -35.39
CA VAL A 139 -23.03 -33.57 -36.71
C VAL A 139 -22.17 -32.75 -37.66
N ASP A 140 -21.17 -33.39 -38.28
CA ASP A 140 -20.21 -32.76 -39.20
C ASP A 140 -19.54 -31.49 -38.63
N GLY A 141 -19.23 -31.51 -37.33
CA GLY A 141 -18.60 -30.40 -36.62
C GLY A 141 -19.55 -29.26 -36.23
N ILE A 142 -20.86 -29.39 -36.46
CA ILE A 142 -21.84 -28.34 -36.16
C ILE A 142 -22.88 -28.86 -35.17
N TYR A 143 -23.16 -28.06 -34.15
CA TYR A 143 -24.35 -28.21 -33.31
C TYR A 143 -25.42 -27.20 -33.73
N GLN A 144 -26.64 -27.67 -33.95
CA GLN A 144 -27.79 -26.81 -34.25
C GLN A 144 -29.05 -27.30 -33.56
N SER A 145 -29.39 -26.69 -32.43
CA SER A 145 -30.61 -26.96 -31.68
C SER A 145 -30.88 -25.84 -30.68
N GLN A 146 -32.04 -25.84 -30.03
CA GLN A 146 -32.42 -24.87 -28.99
C GLN A 146 -32.32 -23.38 -29.40
N GLY A 147 -32.38 -23.07 -30.70
CA GLY A 147 -32.28 -21.70 -31.21
C GLY A 147 -30.85 -21.15 -31.33
N ILE A 148 -29.84 -22.01 -31.24
CA ILE A 148 -28.41 -21.66 -31.37
C ILE A 148 -27.74 -22.60 -32.38
N THR A 149 -26.77 -22.05 -33.11
CA THR A 149 -25.80 -22.80 -33.91
C THR A 149 -24.41 -22.59 -33.32
N VAL A 150 -23.65 -23.67 -33.13
CA VAL A 150 -22.27 -23.62 -32.67
C VAL A 150 -21.41 -24.46 -33.61
N ASP A 151 -20.44 -23.82 -34.24
CA ASP A 151 -19.50 -24.44 -35.17
C ASP A 151 -18.20 -24.81 -34.46
N PHE A 152 -17.85 -26.09 -34.50
CA PHE A 152 -16.66 -26.72 -33.95
C PHE A 152 -15.73 -27.28 -35.04
N GLN A 153 -15.81 -26.84 -36.30
CA GLN A 153 -14.98 -27.38 -37.39
C GLN A 153 -13.47 -27.30 -37.10
N ASN A 154 -13.01 -26.28 -36.36
CA ASN A 154 -11.62 -26.14 -35.93
C ASN A 154 -11.25 -27.03 -34.73
N ASN A 155 -12.23 -27.72 -34.12
CA ASN A 155 -12.09 -28.57 -32.95
C ASN A 155 -12.69 -29.98 -33.20
N PRO A 156 -12.15 -30.77 -34.14
CA PRO A 156 -12.75 -32.03 -34.59
C PRO A 156 -12.81 -33.13 -33.50
N ASP A 157 -12.04 -32.98 -32.43
CA ASP A 157 -12.02 -33.90 -31.29
C ASP A 157 -13.22 -33.71 -30.35
N ILE A 158 -13.91 -32.57 -30.45
CA ILE A 158 -15.10 -32.27 -29.64
C ILE A 158 -16.32 -32.92 -30.31
N ARG A 159 -16.85 -33.97 -29.67
CA ARG A 159 -17.98 -34.76 -30.19
C ARG A 159 -19.30 -34.50 -29.48
N SER A 160 -19.24 -34.07 -28.23
CA SER A 160 -20.39 -33.62 -27.45
C SER A 160 -19.96 -32.61 -26.39
N PHE A 161 -20.93 -31.82 -25.93
CA PHE A 161 -20.84 -30.89 -24.81
C PHE A 161 -22.22 -30.78 -24.15
N GLY A 162 -22.27 -30.33 -22.91
CA GLY A 162 -23.50 -29.98 -22.24
C GLY A 162 -23.92 -28.57 -22.66
N ILE A 163 -25.20 -28.39 -22.99
CA ILE A 163 -25.78 -27.06 -23.20
C ILE A 163 -27.14 -26.94 -22.51
N ALA A 164 -27.34 -25.80 -21.87
CA ALA A 164 -28.62 -25.43 -21.27
C ALA A 164 -28.99 -24.01 -21.66
N LYS A 165 -30.22 -23.83 -22.12
CA LYS A 165 -30.83 -22.50 -22.23
C LYS A 165 -31.34 -22.08 -20.85
N THR A 166 -30.82 -20.99 -20.30
CA THR A 166 -31.19 -20.52 -18.95
C THR A 166 -32.41 -19.59 -19.01
N GLU A 167 -32.94 -19.16 -17.84
CA GLU A 167 -34.00 -18.14 -17.80
C GLU A 167 -33.54 -16.86 -18.53
N LYS A 168 -34.52 -16.10 -19.06
CA LYS A 168 -34.32 -14.94 -19.92
C LYS A 168 -33.23 -14.01 -19.39
N ALA A 169 -32.22 -13.80 -20.24
CA ALA A 169 -31.50 -12.57 -20.48
C ALA A 169 -31.89 -11.38 -19.58
N ASN A 170 -30.90 -10.79 -18.92
CA ASN A 170 -31.07 -9.55 -18.18
C ASN A 170 -31.40 -8.41 -19.16
N GLU A 171 -32.69 -8.24 -19.50
CA GLU A 171 -33.16 -7.21 -20.44
C GLU A 171 -32.71 -5.81 -19.99
N GLU A 172 -32.43 -5.61 -18.70
CA GLU A 172 -31.89 -4.37 -18.13
C GLU A 172 -30.42 -4.10 -18.49
N GLU A 173 -29.70 -5.05 -19.09
CA GLU A 173 -28.32 -4.93 -19.54
C GLU A 173 -28.18 -4.93 -21.07
N GLY A 174 -29.31 -4.80 -21.78
CA GLY A 174 -29.33 -4.72 -23.24
C GLY A 174 -29.17 -6.08 -23.92
N THR A 175 -29.41 -7.19 -23.22
CA THR A 175 -29.36 -8.53 -23.82
C THR A 175 -30.47 -8.71 -24.87
N VAL A 176 -30.07 -9.16 -26.07
CA VAL A 176 -30.95 -9.31 -27.25
C VAL A 176 -31.08 -10.75 -27.73
N SER A 177 -30.39 -11.70 -27.10
CA SER A 177 -30.56 -13.13 -27.33
C SER A 177 -31.04 -13.85 -26.07
N ASP A 178 -31.35 -15.14 -26.21
CA ASP A 178 -31.36 -16.03 -25.05
C ASP A 178 -29.95 -16.19 -24.46
N THR A 179 -29.87 -16.55 -23.18
CA THR A 179 -28.63 -16.90 -22.49
C THR A 179 -28.43 -18.40 -22.50
N TYR A 180 -27.22 -18.84 -22.83
CA TYR A 180 -26.83 -20.25 -22.88
C TYR A 180 -25.71 -20.53 -21.88
N GLU A 181 -25.81 -21.63 -21.17
CA GLU A 181 -24.72 -22.18 -20.35
C GLU A 181 -24.13 -23.40 -21.04
N PHE A 182 -22.81 -23.41 -21.17
CA PHE A 182 -22.02 -24.45 -21.79
C PHE A 182 -21.30 -25.27 -20.72
N GLU A 183 -21.19 -26.57 -20.92
CA GLU A 183 -20.40 -27.49 -20.11
C GLU A 183 -19.51 -28.36 -21.01
N PHE A 184 -18.21 -28.29 -20.80
CA PHE A 184 -17.20 -29.06 -21.54
C PHE A 184 -16.45 -30.01 -20.61
N GLU A 185 -16.41 -31.29 -20.97
CA GLU A 185 -15.49 -32.26 -20.35
C GLU A 185 -14.06 -32.06 -20.86
N THR A 186 -13.90 -31.76 -22.15
CA THR A 186 -12.65 -31.34 -22.78
C THR A 186 -12.88 -29.96 -23.40
N VAL A 187 -12.08 -28.97 -22.99
CA VAL A 187 -12.26 -27.59 -23.43
C VAL A 187 -11.75 -27.43 -24.87
N PRO A 188 -12.54 -26.85 -25.80
CA PRO A 188 -12.07 -26.52 -27.14
C PRO A 188 -10.84 -25.61 -27.09
N GLN A 189 -9.76 -26.03 -27.75
CA GLN A 189 -8.47 -25.31 -27.75
C GLN A 189 -8.36 -24.31 -28.91
N GLU A 190 -9.15 -24.51 -29.97
CA GLU A 190 -9.24 -23.62 -31.14
C GLU A 190 -10.56 -22.86 -31.15
N SER A 191 -10.76 -21.99 -32.13
CA SER A 191 -11.95 -21.15 -32.20
C SER A 191 -13.23 -21.96 -32.44
N ILE A 192 -14.32 -21.49 -31.84
CA ILE A 192 -15.69 -21.89 -32.14
C ILE A 192 -16.47 -20.66 -32.62
N THR A 193 -17.45 -20.88 -33.49
CA THR A 193 -18.36 -19.81 -33.92
C THR A 193 -19.74 -20.03 -33.33
N MET A 194 -20.19 -19.10 -32.49
CA MET A 194 -21.53 -19.10 -31.91
C MET A 194 -22.44 -18.19 -32.76
N SER A 195 -23.61 -18.69 -33.15
CA SER A 195 -24.59 -17.93 -33.94
C SER A 195 -26.01 -18.11 -33.41
N ILE A 196 -26.75 -17.02 -33.25
CA ILE A 196 -28.17 -17.02 -32.82
C ILE A 196 -28.97 -16.14 -33.79
N PRO A 197 -30.20 -16.52 -34.19
CA PRO A 197 -31.04 -15.66 -35.02
C PRO A 197 -31.25 -14.28 -34.39
N ALA A 198 -31.02 -13.23 -35.15
CA ALA A 198 -31.27 -11.87 -34.70
C ALA A 198 -32.77 -11.68 -34.42
N PRO A 199 -33.14 -10.85 -33.43
CA PRO A 199 -34.53 -10.45 -33.24
C PRO A 199 -35.12 -9.88 -34.53
N LYS A 200 -36.43 -10.03 -34.70
CA LYS A 200 -37.12 -9.48 -35.87
C LYS A 200 -36.90 -7.97 -35.95
N ASP A 201 -36.56 -7.49 -37.15
CA ASP A 201 -36.30 -6.07 -37.44
C ASP A 201 -35.12 -5.48 -36.64
N PHE A 202 -34.20 -6.33 -36.17
CA PHE A 202 -33.02 -5.91 -35.41
C PHE A 202 -32.09 -5.03 -36.25
N THR A 203 -31.82 -3.83 -35.74
CA THR A 203 -30.85 -2.89 -36.31
C THR A 203 -30.09 -2.22 -35.17
N LEU A 204 -28.81 -1.93 -35.39
CA LEU A 204 -27.99 -1.19 -34.44
C LEU A 204 -28.05 0.30 -34.78
N GLY A 205 -28.24 1.14 -33.75
CA GLY A 205 -28.03 2.58 -33.86
C GLY A 205 -26.57 2.95 -34.14
N ALA A 206 -26.32 4.23 -34.47
CA ALA A 206 -25.00 4.71 -34.88
C ALA A 206 -23.89 4.51 -33.82
N ASP A 207 -24.24 4.60 -32.54
CA ASP A 207 -23.33 4.41 -31.41
C ASP A 207 -23.50 3.04 -30.75
N GLU A 208 -24.34 2.17 -31.31
CA GLU A 208 -24.66 0.87 -30.72
C GLU A 208 -23.76 -0.21 -31.32
N MET A 209 -23.29 -1.09 -30.44
CA MET A 209 -22.39 -2.19 -30.78
C MET A 209 -22.95 -3.47 -30.19
N LEU A 210 -22.79 -4.56 -30.93
CA LEU A 210 -23.16 -5.89 -30.48
C LEU A 210 -21.94 -6.56 -29.84
N TYR A 211 -22.15 -7.18 -28.69
CA TYR A 211 -21.16 -7.98 -27.98
C TYR A 211 -21.73 -9.34 -27.64
N LEU A 212 -20.86 -10.35 -27.55
CA LEU A 212 -21.09 -11.57 -26.81
C LEU A 212 -20.50 -11.39 -25.41
N ASP A 213 -21.37 -11.38 -24.41
CA ASP A 213 -20.98 -11.36 -23.01
C ASP A 213 -20.71 -12.81 -22.58
N VAL A 214 -19.45 -13.13 -22.26
CA VAL A 214 -19.02 -14.46 -21.82
C VAL A 214 -18.74 -14.43 -20.33
N GLY A 215 -19.61 -15.05 -19.55
CA GLY A 215 -19.54 -15.13 -18.10
C GLY A 215 -18.89 -16.42 -17.59
N VAL A 216 -17.90 -16.32 -16.70
CA VAL A 216 -17.26 -17.46 -16.03
C VAL A 216 -17.39 -17.29 -14.52
N SER A 217 -17.83 -18.35 -13.84
CA SER A 217 -17.89 -18.40 -12.37
C SER A 217 -16.49 -18.55 -11.78
N VAL A 218 -16.15 -17.70 -10.82
CA VAL A 218 -14.89 -17.73 -10.07
C VAL A 218 -15.19 -17.78 -8.58
N THR A 219 -14.44 -18.60 -7.84
CA THR A 219 -14.58 -18.70 -6.38
C THR A 219 -13.53 -17.82 -5.70
N GLY A 220 -13.98 -16.89 -4.87
CA GLY A 220 -13.10 -16.01 -4.11
C GLY A 220 -12.49 -16.67 -2.87
N ASP A 221 -11.61 -15.93 -2.20
CA ASP A 221 -10.80 -16.39 -1.08
C ASP A 221 -11.64 -16.91 0.10
N ALA A 222 -12.86 -16.36 0.29
CA ALA A 222 -13.74 -16.74 1.38
C ALA A 222 -14.84 -17.75 0.98
N GLY A 223 -14.70 -18.36 -0.22
CA GLY A 223 -15.55 -19.42 -0.75
C GLY A 223 -16.80 -18.95 -1.49
N GLU A 224 -16.98 -17.64 -1.67
CA GLU A 224 -18.04 -17.03 -2.48
C GLU A 224 -17.82 -17.29 -3.98
N VAL A 225 -18.89 -17.45 -4.75
CA VAL A 225 -18.81 -17.59 -6.21
C VAL A 225 -19.32 -16.29 -6.85
N PHE A 226 -18.52 -15.68 -7.72
CA PHE A 226 -18.90 -14.49 -8.49
C PHE A 226 -18.65 -14.69 -9.99
N MET A 227 -19.40 -13.98 -10.82
CA MET A 227 -19.27 -14.04 -12.28
C MET A 227 -18.30 -12.98 -12.80
N VAL A 228 -17.23 -13.43 -13.45
CA VAL A 228 -16.37 -12.58 -14.27
C VAL A 228 -16.92 -12.61 -15.69
N TYR A 229 -16.94 -11.45 -16.36
CA TYR A 229 -17.44 -11.34 -17.72
C TYR A 229 -16.32 -10.88 -18.63
N ASP A 230 -16.30 -11.44 -19.84
CA ASP A 230 -15.62 -10.90 -21.00
C ASP A 230 -16.65 -10.39 -22.01
N PHE A 231 -16.23 -9.46 -22.86
CA PHE A 231 -17.03 -8.83 -23.88
C PHE A 231 -16.30 -8.99 -25.21
N ILE A 232 -16.86 -9.82 -26.09
CA ILE A 232 -16.29 -10.06 -27.41
C ILE A 232 -17.15 -9.34 -28.42
N LYS A 233 -16.55 -8.46 -29.23
CA LYS A 233 -17.31 -7.76 -30.26
C LYS A 233 -17.92 -8.77 -31.23
N ALA A 234 -19.21 -8.60 -31.49
CA ALA A 234 -20.02 -9.49 -32.32
C ALA A 234 -20.50 -8.77 -33.58
N GLU A 235 -20.93 -9.55 -34.55
CA GLU A 235 -21.42 -9.05 -35.84
C GLU A 235 -22.83 -9.54 -36.13
N VAL A 236 -23.57 -8.77 -36.92
CA VAL A 236 -24.83 -9.21 -37.52
C VAL A 236 -24.54 -9.64 -38.95
N SER A 237 -24.66 -10.93 -39.25
CA SER A 237 -24.42 -11.50 -40.58
C SER A 237 -25.56 -12.43 -40.96
N ASN A 238 -26.15 -12.23 -42.14
CA ASN A 238 -27.24 -13.07 -42.67
C ASN A 238 -28.40 -13.29 -41.66
N GLU A 239 -28.86 -12.23 -41.01
CA GLU A 239 -29.91 -12.28 -39.97
C GLU A 239 -29.53 -13.09 -38.71
N MET A 240 -28.23 -13.36 -38.51
CA MET A 240 -27.67 -14.02 -37.32
C MET A 240 -26.76 -13.07 -36.55
N LEU A 241 -26.83 -13.14 -35.22
CA LEU A 241 -25.84 -12.58 -34.30
C LEU A 241 -24.70 -13.59 -34.18
N THR A 242 -23.49 -13.22 -34.57
CA THR A 242 -22.37 -14.16 -34.72
C THR A 242 -21.10 -13.64 -34.02
N THR A 243 -20.38 -14.56 -33.36
CA THR A 243 -19.10 -14.31 -32.71
C THR A 243 -18.21 -15.54 -32.84
N GLU A 244 -16.93 -15.31 -33.12
CA GLU A 244 -15.89 -16.33 -33.07
C GLU A 244 -15.01 -16.10 -31.84
N PHE A 245 -14.75 -17.16 -31.05
CA PHE A 245 -13.87 -17.09 -29.88
C PHE A 245 -13.30 -18.46 -29.50
N VAL A 246 -12.28 -18.49 -28.66
CA VAL A 246 -11.61 -19.72 -28.21
C VAL A 246 -11.96 -19.98 -26.73
N PRO A 247 -12.76 -21.02 -26.40
CA PRO A 247 -13.18 -21.33 -25.03
C PRO A 247 -12.02 -21.58 -24.05
N ALA A 248 -10.91 -22.19 -24.50
CA ALA A 248 -9.76 -22.47 -23.64
C ALA A 248 -9.17 -21.23 -22.95
N HIS A 249 -9.31 -20.04 -23.53
CA HIS A 249 -8.83 -18.80 -22.90
C HIS A 249 -9.55 -18.43 -21.61
N TYR A 250 -10.74 -18.99 -21.40
CA TYR A 250 -11.56 -18.77 -20.23
C TYR A 250 -11.37 -19.84 -19.15
N SER A 251 -10.57 -20.88 -19.43
CA SER A 251 -10.35 -22.02 -18.53
C SER A 251 -9.44 -21.72 -17.34
N ASN A 252 -8.70 -20.60 -17.36
CA ASN A 252 -7.84 -20.15 -16.26
C ASN A 252 -7.97 -18.63 -16.01
N PRO A 253 -9.02 -18.18 -15.31
CA PRO A 253 -9.29 -16.76 -15.09
C PRO A 253 -8.23 -16.07 -14.23
N VAL A 254 -7.44 -16.81 -13.44
CA VAL A 254 -6.45 -16.28 -12.48
C VAL A 254 -5.41 -15.37 -13.14
N ASN A 255 -5.06 -15.64 -14.39
CA ASN A 255 -4.06 -14.89 -15.14
C ASN A 255 -4.64 -13.72 -15.95
N THR A 256 -5.96 -13.52 -15.91
CA THR A 256 -6.66 -12.56 -16.79
C THR A 256 -7.33 -11.43 -16.04
N VAL A 257 -7.46 -11.54 -14.72
CA VAL A 257 -8.23 -10.59 -13.91
C VAL A 257 -7.39 -10.08 -12.76
N TYR A 258 -7.32 -8.76 -12.61
CA TYR A 258 -6.81 -8.14 -11.39
C TYR A 258 -7.95 -8.07 -10.38
N THR A 259 -8.01 -9.01 -9.45
CA THR A 259 -8.91 -8.93 -8.28
C THR A 259 -8.09 -8.65 -7.04
N SER A 260 -8.67 -7.92 -6.09
CA SER A 260 -8.10 -7.62 -4.77
C SER A 260 -7.92 -8.84 -3.84
N GLY A 261 -8.11 -10.06 -4.37
CA GLY A 261 -7.87 -11.35 -3.71
C GLY A 261 -7.27 -12.35 -4.69
N ILE A 262 -6.74 -13.47 -4.19
CA ILE A 262 -6.29 -14.56 -5.06
C ILE A 262 -7.57 -15.15 -5.68
N PRO A 263 -7.76 -15.12 -7.01
CA PRO A 263 -8.81 -15.93 -7.60
C PRO A 263 -8.44 -17.38 -7.31
N ILE A 264 -9.13 -18.02 -6.37
CA ILE A 264 -8.91 -19.43 -6.14
C ILE A 264 -9.71 -20.14 -7.23
N ASP A 265 -9.02 -20.81 -8.16
CA ASP A 265 -9.65 -21.77 -9.07
C ASP A 265 -10.14 -22.98 -8.24
N LYS A 266 -11.25 -22.78 -7.53
CA LYS A 266 -12.10 -23.79 -6.94
C LYS A 266 -13.35 -23.82 -7.79
N ARG A 267 -13.22 -24.26 -9.05
CA ARG A 267 -14.35 -24.68 -9.87
C ARG A 267 -15.31 -25.50 -9.01
N THR A 268 -16.59 -25.14 -8.99
CA THR A 268 -17.66 -25.87 -8.27
C THR A 268 -17.83 -27.31 -8.79
N HIS A 269 -17.27 -27.62 -9.95
CA HIS A 269 -17.14 -28.97 -10.51
C HIS A 269 -15.70 -29.19 -11.01
N ALA A 270 -14.90 -29.93 -10.25
CA ALA A 270 -13.45 -30.08 -10.48
C ALA A 270 -13.08 -30.79 -11.81
N ASP A 271 -14.06 -31.34 -12.51
CA ASP A 271 -13.92 -32.20 -13.69
C ASP A 271 -14.45 -31.57 -14.99
N LYS A 272 -15.15 -30.43 -14.95
CA LYS A 272 -15.75 -29.80 -16.15
C LYS A 272 -15.58 -28.29 -16.21
N PHE A 273 -15.45 -27.74 -17.41
CA PHE A 273 -15.38 -26.30 -17.67
C PHE A 273 -16.75 -25.76 -18.07
N ARG A 274 -17.21 -24.68 -17.42
CA ARG A 274 -18.50 -24.04 -17.72
C ARG A 274 -18.37 -22.54 -17.94
N PHE A 275 -19.19 -22.02 -18.86
CA PHE A 275 -19.37 -20.58 -19.04
C PHE A 275 -20.77 -20.27 -19.56
N GLN A 276 -21.22 -19.03 -19.32
CA GLN A 276 -22.46 -18.48 -19.84
C GLN A 276 -22.16 -17.54 -21.01
N ALA A 277 -23.04 -17.52 -22.01
CA ALA A 277 -22.90 -16.64 -23.16
C ALA A 277 -24.25 -16.06 -23.58
N ALA A 278 -24.28 -14.75 -23.83
CA ALA A 278 -25.46 -14.04 -24.36
C ALA A 278 -25.04 -12.83 -25.20
N TYR A 279 -25.80 -12.53 -26.25
CA TYR A 279 -25.59 -11.34 -27.06
C TYR A 279 -26.23 -10.13 -26.41
N THR A 280 -25.45 -9.05 -26.29
CA THR A 280 -25.90 -7.78 -25.72
C THR A 280 -25.60 -6.63 -26.66
N VAL A 281 -26.51 -5.65 -26.70
CA VAL A 281 -26.29 -4.38 -27.35
C VAL A 281 -25.82 -3.39 -26.29
N LYS A 282 -24.71 -2.71 -26.56
CA LYS A 282 -24.13 -1.67 -25.71
C LYS A 282 -23.95 -0.39 -26.51
N THR A 283 -23.96 0.77 -25.85
CA THR A 283 -23.56 2.04 -26.47
C THR A 283 -22.07 2.26 -26.24
N GLY A 284 -21.35 2.68 -27.28
CA GLY A 284 -19.94 3.09 -27.18
C GLY A 284 -19.74 4.54 -27.58
N LYS A 285 -18.91 5.25 -26.82
CA LYS A 285 -18.47 6.60 -27.15
C LYS A 285 -16.95 6.68 -27.10
N ASP A 286 -16.36 7.13 -28.20
CA ASP A 286 -14.92 7.36 -28.32
C ASP A 286 -14.52 8.70 -27.69
N SER A 287 -13.40 8.69 -26.98
CA SER A 287 -12.70 9.89 -26.55
C SER A 287 -12.15 10.65 -27.75
N THR A 288 -12.03 11.97 -27.62
CA THR A 288 -11.44 12.82 -28.66
C THR A 288 -9.94 12.61 -28.83
N GLY A 289 -9.24 12.12 -27.80
CA GLY A 289 -7.83 11.76 -27.87
C GLY A 289 -7.57 10.38 -28.50
N GLY A 290 -8.62 9.56 -28.66
CA GLY A 290 -8.55 8.25 -29.29
C GLY A 290 -7.98 7.14 -28.41
N HIS A 291 -7.63 7.42 -27.15
CA HIS A 291 -7.10 6.41 -26.23
C HIS A 291 -8.20 5.61 -25.55
N PHE A 292 -9.41 6.16 -25.41
CA PHE A 292 -10.47 5.50 -24.64
C PHE A 292 -11.78 5.39 -25.40
N LYS A 293 -12.50 4.30 -25.15
CA LYS A 293 -13.89 4.10 -25.56
C LYS A 293 -14.69 3.66 -24.34
N LEU A 294 -15.62 4.52 -23.91
CA LEU A 294 -16.54 4.18 -22.83
C LEU A 294 -17.72 3.39 -23.41
N ILE A 295 -17.94 2.20 -22.87
CA ILE A 295 -18.97 1.25 -23.29
C ILE A 295 -19.93 1.04 -22.12
N PHE A 296 -21.19 1.39 -22.33
CA PHE A 296 -22.21 1.28 -21.30
C PHE A 296 -23.46 0.55 -21.77
N ASP A 297 -24.16 -0.07 -20.82
CA ASP A 297 -25.39 -0.78 -21.13
C ASP A 297 -26.44 0.18 -21.69
N ASN A 298 -27.20 -0.34 -22.65
CA ASN A 298 -28.09 0.47 -23.47
C ASN A 298 -29.39 0.88 -22.78
N VAL A 299 -29.56 0.53 -21.50
CA VAL A 299 -30.85 0.62 -20.80
C VAL A 299 -30.72 1.47 -19.54
N ARG A 300 -29.99 1.01 -18.52
CA ARG A 300 -29.82 1.73 -17.26
C ARG A 300 -28.80 2.83 -17.39
N THR A 301 -27.55 2.49 -17.70
CA THR A 301 -26.48 3.48 -17.69
C THR A 301 -26.69 4.55 -18.75
N LYS A 302 -27.07 4.17 -19.98
CA LYS A 302 -27.40 5.11 -21.06
C LYS A 302 -28.48 6.12 -20.69
N THR A 303 -29.43 5.76 -19.83
CA THR A 303 -30.49 6.69 -19.42
C THR A 303 -30.11 7.52 -18.19
N SER A 304 -29.06 7.12 -17.47
CA SER A 304 -28.55 7.84 -16.29
C SER A 304 -27.54 8.95 -16.61
N VAL A 305 -26.83 8.87 -17.74
CA VAL A 305 -25.83 9.87 -18.14
C VAL A 305 -26.14 10.47 -19.51
N SER A 306 -25.98 11.79 -19.66
CA SER A 306 -26.12 12.49 -20.95
C SER A 306 -24.87 12.35 -21.83
N ASP A 307 -25.01 12.57 -23.14
CA ASP A 307 -23.87 12.58 -24.07
C ASP A 307 -22.81 13.63 -23.69
N GLU A 308 -23.23 14.77 -23.13
CA GLU A 308 -22.34 15.83 -22.64
C GLU A 308 -21.54 15.36 -21.43
N GLN A 309 -22.18 14.68 -20.48
CA GLN A 309 -21.54 14.09 -19.31
C GLN A 309 -20.55 12.98 -19.71
N VAL A 310 -20.92 12.13 -20.68
CA VAL A 310 -20.02 11.11 -21.23
C VAL A 310 -18.80 11.76 -21.90
N SER A 311 -19.01 12.83 -22.67
CA SER A 311 -17.92 13.57 -23.31
C SER A 311 -16.97 14.21 -22.28
N GLU A 312 -17.52 14.74 -21.18
CA GLU A 312 -16.73 15.27 -20.06
C GLU A 312 -15.90 14.17 -19.38
N LEU A 313 -16.50 13.02 -19.07
CA LEU A 313 -15.81 11.88 -18.47
C LEU A 313 -14.66 11.38 -19.36
N LEU A 314 -14.91 11.18 -20.65
CA LEU A 314 -13.88 10.78 -21.61
C LEU A 314 -12.76 11.82 -21.71
N SER A 315 -13.09 13.12 -21.70
CA SER A 315 -12.08 14.18 -21.66
C SER A 315 -11.23 14.12 -20.39
N ARG A 316 -11.81 13.78 -19.24
CA ARG A 316 -11.06 13.61 -17.98
C ARG A 316 -10.21 12.35 -17.98
N MET A 317 -10.66 11.26 -18.59
CA MET A 317 -9.85 10.05 -18.79
C MET A 317 -8.62 10.32 -19.67
N GLU A 318 -8.78 11.10 -20.74
CA GLU A 318 -7.66 11.59 -21.55
C GLU A 318 -6.69 12.46 -20.74
N GLN A 319 -7.19 13.29 -19.81
CA GLN A 319 -6.32 14.06 -18.92
C GLN A 319 -5.49 13.15 -18.01
N VAL A 320 -6.07 12.06 -17.49
CA VAL A 320 -5.34 11.05 -16.70
C VAL A 320 -4.23 10.40 -17.52
N TYR A 321 -4.52 9.98 -18.77
CA TYR A 321 -3.51 9.45 -19.69
C TYR A 321 -2.36 10.44 -19.91
N ASN A 322 -2.69 11.68 -20.30
CA ASN A 322 -1.70 12.71 -20.58
C ASN A 322 -0.87 13.05 -19.33
N GLN A 323 -1.49 13.00 -18.15
CA GLN A 323 -0.79 13.24 -16.90
C GLN A 323 0.20 12.12 -16.60
N MET A 324 -0.19 10.85 -16.75
CA MET A 324 0.70 9.68 -16.62
C MET A 324 1.87 9.74 -17.62
N ASP A 325 1.60 10.08 -18.88
CA ASP A 325 2.64 10.28 -19.89
C ASP A 325 3.59 11.42 -19.51
N SER A 326 3.05 12.56 -19.05
CA SER A 326 3.85 13.72 -18.66
C SER A 326 4.76 13.47 -17.46
N LEU A 327 4.37 12.55 -16.58
CA LEU A 327 5.17 12.06 -15.46
C LEU A 327 6.33 11.17 -15.95
N GLY A 328 6.21 10.57 -17.13
CA GLY A 328 7.25 9.76 -17.77
C GLY A 328 6.97 8.25 -17.72
N PHE A 329 5.74 7.84 -17.43
CA PHE A 329 5.34 6.44 -17.53
C PHE A 329 5.22 6.03 -19.00
N ASP A 330 5.98 5.02 -19.40
CA ASP A 330 5.95 4.53 -20.77
C ASP A 330 4.85 3.50 -20.99
N MET A 331 3.85 3.91 -21.76
CA MET A 331 2.67 3.14 -22.15
C MET A 331 2.75 2.57 -23.58
N SER A 332 3.91 2.68 -24.24
CA SER A 332 4.11 2.29 -25.65
C SER A 332 3.96 0.80 -25.93
N ALA A 333 3.95 -0.04 -24.87
CA ALA A 333 3.66 -1.46 -24.99
C ALA A 333 2.26 -1.72 -25.59
N ARG A 334 1.31 -0.79 -25.41
CA ARG A 334 0.01 -0.83 -26.08
C ARG A 334 0.08 -0.08 -27.41
N THR A 335 -0.04 -0.84 -28.50
CA THR A 335 -0.01 -0.34 -29.88
C THR A 335 -1.39 -0.27 -30.53
N SER A 336 -2.41 -0.86 -29.91
CA SER A 336 -3.81 -0.82 -30.38
C SER A 336 -4.68 0.01 -29.46
N TRP A 337 -5.38 0.98 -30.05
CA TRP A 337 -6.27 1.91 -29.36
C TRP A 337 -7.61 2.00 -30.11
N PRO A 338 -8.72 2.36 -29.45
CA PRO A 338 -8.83 2.73 -28.03
C PRO A 338 -8.75 1.54 -27.05
N MET A 339 -8.50 1.83 -25.78
CA MET A 339 -8.78 0.93 -24.67
C MET A 339 -10.27 1.03 -24.33
N GLU A 340 -10.91 -0.12 -24.25
CA GLU A 340 -12.32 -0.22 -23.88
C GLU A 340 -12.49 -0.08 -22.36
N ILE A 341 -13.49 0.68 -21.97
CA ILE A 341 -13.88 0.92 -20.58
C ILE A 341 -15.35 0.52 -20.44
N TYR A 342 -15.64 -0.59 -19.77
CA TYR A 342 -16.99 -1.12 -19.64
C TYR A 342 -17.63 -0.67 -18.32
N THR A 343 -18.89 -0.26 -18.36
CA THR A 343 -19.71 -0.10 -17.15
C THR A 343 -20.32 -1.44 -16.78
N LYS A 344 -20.04 -1.94 -15.58
CA LYS A 344 -20.44 -3.29 -15.15
C LYS A 344 -21.03 -3.27 -13.76
N LYS A 345 -22.07 -4.06 -13.52
CA LYS A 345 -22.52 -4.34 -12.15
C LYS A 345 -21.61 -5.39 -11.52
N PHE A 346 -21.06 -5.10 -10.35
CA PHE A 346 -20.27 -6.08 -9.62
C PHE A 346 -21.15 -6.83 -8.61
N ALA A 347 -20.77 -8.06 -8.30
CA ALA A 347 -21.40 -8.76 -7.19
C ALA A 347 -21.03 -8.04 -5.88
N LYS A 348 -22.00 -7.95 -4.99
CA LYS A 348 -21.78 -7.43 -3.64
C LYS A 348 -21.27 -8.56 -2.77
N ASP A 349 -20.21 -8.34 -2.00
CA ASP A 349 -19.80 -9.27 -0.96
C ASP A 349 -20.87 -9.29 0.13
N GLU A 350 -21.51 -10.45 0.34
CA GLU A 350 -22.59 -10.60 1.31
C GLU A 350 -22.12 -10.48 2.77
N LYS A 351 -20.84 -10.75 3.06
CA LYS A 351 -20.25 -10.69 4.41
C LYS A 351 -19.87 -9.26 4.77
N THR A 352 -19.24 -8.53 3.85
CA THR A 352 -18.77 -7.16 4.09
C THR A 352 -19.77 -6.10 3.64
N ASN A 353 -20.74 -6.48 2.79
CA ASN A 353 -21.67 -5.58 2.14
C ASN A 353 -20.96 -4.50 1.30
N ILE A 354 -19.75 -4.81 0.81
CA ILE A 354 -18.93 -3.95 -0.05
C ILE A 354 -19.08 -4.43 -1.50
N GLU A 355 -19.08 -3.49 -2.44
CA GLU A 355 -19.11 -3.75 -3.87
C GLU A 355 -17.83 -3.20 -4.50
N MET A 356 -17.20 -3.98 -5.39
CA MET A 356 -16.00 -3.56 -6.11
C MET A 356 -16.29 -2.33 -6.96
N SER A 357 -15.40 -1.33 -6.93
CA SER A 357 -15.60 -0.07 -7.65
C SER A 357 -15.06 -0.12 -9.09
N GLY A 358 -13.99 -0.87 -9.34
CA GLY A 358 -13.37 -1.01 -10.66
C GLY A 358 -12.54 -2.29 -10.77
N GLN A 359 -12.11 -2.60 -11.98
CA GLN A 359 -11.23 -3.72 -12.28
C GLN A 359 -10.53 -3.59 -13.63
N TYR A 360 -9.20 -3.63 -13.64
CA TYR A 360 -8.39 -3.83 -14.83
C TYR A 360 -8.34 -5.32 -15.23
N VAL A 361 -8.62 -5.60 -16.49
CA VAL A 361 -8.68 -6.97 -17.05
C VAL A 361 -7.61 -7.11 -18.13
N MET A 362 -6.69 -8.05 -17.92
CA MET A 362 -5.68 -8.41 -18.92
C MET A 362 -6.18 -9.59 -19.76
N LYS A 363 -6.01 -9.52 -21.08
CA LYS A 363 -6.29 -10.66 -21.94
C LYS A 363 -5.06 -11.55 -22.13
N PRO A 364 -5.25 -12.87 -22.30
CA PRO A 364 -4.17 -13.78 -22.69
C PRO A 364 -3.44 -13.35 -23.96
N TRP A 365 -4.15 -12.66 -24.87
CA TRP A 365 -3.65 -12.12 -26.13
C TRP A 365 -2.75 -10.88 -26.01
N GLY A 366 -2.48 -10.44 -24.78
CA GLY A 366 -1.58 -9.34 -24.48
C GLY A 366 -2.27 -8.00 -24.25
N ILE A 367 -1.44 -7.00 -24.00
CA ILE A 367 -1.85 -5.69 -23.48
C ILE A 367 -2.74 -4.87 -24.44
N ASN A 368 -2.75 -5.20 -25.73
CA ASN A 368 -3.62 -4.56 -26.72
C ASN A 368 -5.10 -4.90 -26.56
N TYR A 369 -5.40 -6.00 -25.89
CA TYR A 369 -6.76 -6.48 -25.70
C TYR A 369 -7.26 -6.29 -24.26
N SER A 370 -6.41 -5.75 -23.37
CA SER A 370 -6.81 -5.41 -22.01
C SER A 370 -7.85 -4.29 -22.00
N HIS A 371 -8.71 -4.29 -20.98
CA HIS A 371 -9.77 -3.29 -20.77
C HIS A 371 -9.93 -2.96 -19.29
N ILE A 372 -10.74 -1.95 -19.00
CA ILE A 372 -11.11 -1.56 -17.64
C ILE A 372 -12.61 -1.75 -17.46
N ASN A 373 -13.02 -2.31 -16.33
CA ASN A 373 -14.40 -2.35 -15.88
C ASN A 373 -14.58 -1.32 -14.75
N ILE A 374 -15.63 -0.52 -14.79
CA ILE A 374 -16.00 0.43 -13.72
C ILE A 374 -17.41 0.11 -13.25
N ASN A 375 -17.64 0.22 -11.95
CA ASN A 375 -18.93 -0.11 -11.35
C ASN A 375 -20.03 0.80 -11.90
N ARG A 376 -21.07 0.17 -12.45
CA ARG A 376 -22.24 0.82 -13.01
C ARG A 376 -22.92 1.79 -12.04
N ASN A 377 -22.95 1.47 -10.74
CA ASN A 377 -23.59 2.31 -9.73
C ASN A 377 -22.96 3.72 -9.63
N LEU A 378 -21.69 3.89 -10.02
CA LEU A 378 -21.04 5.20 -10.06
C LEU A 378 -21.62 6.09 -11.17
N PHE A 379 -22.06 5.49 -12.28
CA PHE A 379 -22.70 6.18 -13.40
C PHE A 379 -24.19 6.41 -13.13
N GLU A 380 -24.90 5.42 -12.57
CA GLU A 380 -26.32 5.56 -12.21
C GLU A 380 -26.55 6.71 -11.21
N ASN A 381 -25.61 6.92 -10.28
CA ASN A 381 -25.64 8.04 -9.34
C ASN A 381 -24.92 9.31 -9.85
N TYR A 382 -24.36 9.25 -11.05
CA TYR A 382 -23.44 10.22 -11.65
C TYR A 382 -22.49 10.88 -10.63
N TRP A 383 -21.47 10.12 -10.22
CA TRP A 383 -20.40 10.63 -9.37
C TRP A 383 -19.08 10.73 -10.17
N PRO A 384 -18.86 11.84 -10.90
CA PRO A 384 -17.77 11.92 -11.88
C PRO A 384 -16.38 11.86 -11.24
N ASP A 385 -16.20 12.40 -10.03
CA ASP A 385 -14.92 12.32 -9.33
C ASP A 385 -14.60 10.89 -8.89
N GLY A 386 -15.59 10.14 -8.40
CA GLY A 386 -15.43 8.72 -8.08
C GLY A 386 -15.16 7.86 -9.32
N ILE A 387 -15.82 8.15 -10.45
CA ILE A 387 -15.54 7.45 -11.72
C ILE A 387 -14.09 7.67 -12.15
N ILE A 388 -13.61 8.92 -12.09
CA ILE A 388 -12.26 9.27 -12.54
C ILE A 388 -11.18 8.78 -11.58
N SER A 389 -11.42 8.78 -10.27
CA SER A 389 -10.47 8.21 -9.31
C SER A 389 -10.34 6.70 -9.49
N VAL A 390 -11.46 5.99 -9.65
CA VAL A 390 -11.47 4.54 -9.94
C VAL A 390 -10.81 4.26 -11.28
N PHE A 391 -11.10 5.05 -12.31
CA PHE A 391 -10.39 4.93 -13.59
C PHE A 391 -8.88 5.11 -13.41
N GLY A 392 -8.43 6.12 -12.67
CA GLY A 392 -7.01 6.36 -12.37
C GLY A 392 -6.35 5.19 -11.62
N HIS A 393 -7.08 4.57 -10.68
CA HIS A 393 -6.66 3.35 -9.99
C HIS A 393 -6.41 2.21 -10.99
N GLU A 394 -7.43 1.85 -11.77
CA GLU A 394 -7.35 0.73 -12.72
C GLU A 394 -6.37 0.99 -13.87
N PHE A 395 -6.30 2.24 -14.34
CA PHE A 395 -5.34 2.64 -15.36
C PHE A 395 -3.89 2.55 -14.87
N THR A 396 -3.64 2.70 -13.57
CA THR A 396 -2.31 2.47 -13.00
C THR A 396 -1.88 1.01 -13.12
N HIS A 397 -2.80 0.05 -12.95
CA HIS A 397 -2.48 -1.36 -13.18
C HIS A 397 -2.09 -1.63 -14.64
N PHE A 398 -2.76 -0.97 -15.59
CA PHE A 398 -2.35 -0.99 -17.00
C PHE A 398 -0.94 -0.42 -17.19
N VAL A 399 -0.66 0.76 -16.63
CA VAL A 399 0.67 1.39 -16.70
C VAL A 399 1.75 0.47 -16.13
N TYR A 400 1.48 -0.19 -15.02
CA TYR A 400 2.37 -1.20 -14.44
C TYR A 400 2.58 -2.36 -15.42
N ASN A 401 1.51 -2.86 -16.04
CA ASN A 401 1.54 -3.97 -16.99
C ASN A 401 2.31 -3.65 -18.28
N CYS A 402 2.41 -2.38 -18.69
CA CYS A 402 3.28 -1.97 -19.80
C CYS A 402 4.76 -2.30 -19.56
N LYS A 403 5.19 -2.42 -18.29
CA LYS A 403 6.58 -2.67 -17.89
C LYS A 403 6.82 -4.03 -17.28
N VAL A 404 5.84 -4.52 -16.52
CA VAL A 404 5.95 -5.79 -15.82
C VAL A 404 4.69 -6.60 -16.09
N PRO A 405 4.78 -7.67 -16.90
CA PRO A 405 3.65 -8.55 -17.19
C PRO A 405 3.01 -9.12 -15.92
N LEU A 406 1.69 -9.29 -15.96
CA LEU A 406 0.91 -9.91 -14.89
C LEU A 406 1.48 -11.31 -14.50
N GLY A 407 1.36 -11.66 -13.23
CA GLY A 407 1.98 -12.87 -12.65
C GLY A 407 3.45 -12.72 -12.26
N LYS A 408 4.11 -11.63 -12.69
CA LYS A 408 5.48 -11.26 -12.26
C LYS A 408 5.54 -9.89 -11.58
N GLN A 409 4.38 -9.28 -11.36
CA GLN A 409 4.24 -8.02 -10.63
C GLN A 409 4.28 -8.29 -9.13
N LEU A 410 4.81 -7.32 -8.37
CA LEU A 410 4.60 -7.29 -6.93
C LEU A 410 3.20 -6.76 -6.67
N LYS A 411 2.33 -7.62 -6.17
CA LYS A 411 0.92 -7.30 -5.88
C LYS A 411 0.81 -6.10 -4.94
N TRP A 412 1.60 -6.07 -3.88
CA TRP A 412 1.54 -4.97 -2.90
C TRP A 412 1.96 -3.64 -3.52
N LEU A 413 2.98 -3.63 -4.38
CA LEU A 413 3.48 -2.40 -4.98
C LEU A 413 2.52 -1.91 -6.06
N ASN A 414 1.97 -2.81 -6.87
CA ASN A 414 1.00 -2.45 -7.90
C ASN A 414 -0.28 -1.85 -7.27
N GLU A 415 -0.85 -2.49 -6.25
CA GLU A 415 -2.00 -1.92 -5.51
C GLU A 415 -1.65 -0.62 -4.78
N GLY A 416 -0.48 -0.55 -4.13
CA GLY A 416 -0.05 0.67 -3.46
C GLY A 416 0.05 1.85 -4.43
N MET A 417 0.58 1.61 -5.64
CA MET A 417 0.69 2.63 -6.69
C MET A 417 -0.69 3.03 -7.21
N ALA A 418 -1.57 2.06 -7.48
CA ALA A 418 -2.92 2.34 -7.94
C ALA A 418 -3.71 3.16 -6.92
N THR A 419 -3.61 2.80 -5.65
CA THR A 419 -4.25 3.52 -4.54
C THR A 419 -3.63 4.93 -4.35
N TYR A 420 -2.33 5.11 -4.59
CA TYR A 420 -1.70 6.43 -4.62
C TYR A 420 -2.25 7.30 -5.76
N PHE A 421 -2.40 6.76 -6.97
CA PHE A 421 -2.94 7.51 -8.10
C PHE A 421 -4.44 7.77 -8.01
N GLU A 422 -5.19 6.88 -7.35
CA GLU A 422 -6.57 7.12 -6.98
C GLU A 422 -6.70 8.41 -6.15
N ASP A 423 -5.83 8.59 -5.14
CA ASP A 423 -5.75 9.82 -4.34
C ASP A 423 -5.38 11.03 -5.21
N TYR A 424 -4.34 10.88 -6.03
CA TYR A 424 -3.80 11.92 -6.91
C TYR A 424 -4.85 12.47 -7.88
N PHE A 425 -5.74 11.61 -8.39
CA PHE A 425 -6.83 12.02 -9.28
C PHE A 425 -8.14 12.39 -8.55
N GLY A 426 -8.06 12.67 -7.25
CA GLY A 426 -9.15 13.25 -6.47
C GLY A 426 -10.02 12.25 -5.71
N GLY A 427 -9.67 10.96 -5.72
CA GLY A 427 -10.35 9.93 -4.92
C GLY A 427 -10.10 10.08 -3.43
N THR A 428 -10.88 9.39 -2.61
CA THR A 428 -10.62 9.27 -1.15
C THR A 428 -10.36 7.81 -0.82
N PRO A 429 -9.19 7.26 -1.22
CA PRO A 429 -8.90 5.86 -1.04
C PRO A 429 -8.90 5.44 0.43
N GLU A 430 -9.18 4.17 0.67
CA GLU A 430 -9.37 3.59 2.01
C GLU A 430 -8.08 3.47 2.86
N TYR A 431 -6.95 4.02 2.41
CA TYR A 431 -5.65 3.78 3.07
C TYR A 431 -5.55 4.38 4.47
N SER A 432 -6.35 5.41 4.81
CA SER A 432 -6.44 5.89 6.21
C SER A 432 -7.04 4.84 7.15
N GLY A 433 -7.99 4.02 6.67
CA GLY A 433 -8.57 2.90 7.41
C GLY A 433 -7.61 1.75 7.63
N ARG A 434 -6.55 1.66 6.82
CA ARG A 434 -5.47 0.66 6.93
C ARG A 434 -4.16 1.21 7.49
N PHE A 435 -4.15 2.45 8.00
CA PHE A 435 -2.95 3.06 8.56
C PHE A 435 -2.21 2.21 9.61
N PRO A 436 -2.84 1.36 10.46
CA PRO A 436 -2.07 0.58 11.43
C PRO A 436 -1.16 -0.46 10.76
N GLU A 437 -1.50 -0.91 9.55
CA GLU A 437 -0.73 -1.90 8.80
C GLU A 437 0.64 -1.37 8.35
N ILE A 438 0.81 -0.04 8.26
CA ILE A 438 2.09 0.59 7.92
C ILE A 438 3.17 0.34 8.97
N PHE A 439 2.78 0.17 10.24
CA PHE A 439 3.68 -0.09 11.35
C PHE A 439 4.25 -1.52 11.37
N GLU A 440 3.73 -2.43 10.53
CA GLU A 440 4.31 -3.78 10.38
C GLU A 440 5.55 -3.82 9.48
N GLY A 441 5.88 -2.71 8.82
CA GLY A 441 7.07 -2.59 7.99
C GLY A 441 6.82 -1.70 6.77
N ILE A 442 7.79 -0.89 6.39
CA ILE A 442 7.79 -0.18 5.09
C ILE A 442 7.55 -1.19 3.97
N TYR A 443 8.29 -2.29 4.02
CA TYR A 443 8.11 -3.48 3.20
C TYR A 443 7.13 -4.44 3.90
N PRO A 444 6.06 -4.90 3.22
CA PRO A 444 5.17 -5.88 3.84
C PRO A 444 5.84 -7.25 4.04
N ALA A 445 5.34 -8.00 5.03
CA ALA A 445 5.82 -9.36 5.31
C ALA A 445 5.51 -10.37 4.19
N SER A 446 4.49 -10.09 3.37
CA SER A 446 4.10 -10.91 2.22
C SER A 446 3.64 -10.02 1.06
N ASP A 447 3.85 -10.50 -0.16
CA ASP A 447 3.36 -9.85 -1.36
C ASP A 447 1.87 -10.12 -1.56
N SER A 448 1.02 -9.14 -1.24
CA SER A 448 -0.43 -9.23 -1.41
C SER A 448 -1.01 -7.86 -1.74
N GLY A 449 -2.12 -7.85 -2.48
CA GLY A 449 -2.79 -6.59 -2.81
C GLY A 449 -3.28 -5.83 -1.58
N ARG A 450 -3.84 -6.58 -0.61
CA ARG A 450 -4.20 -6.06 0.73
C ARG A 450 -3.07 -5.26 1.38
N ALA A 451 -1.85 -5.77 1.32
CA ALA A 451 -0.70 -5.08 1.89
C ALA A 451 -0.34 -3.79 1.13
N GLY A 452 -0.71 -3.68 -0.14
CA GLY A 452 -0.55 -2.48 -0.95
C GLY A 452 -1.47 -1.34 -0.56
N TYR A 453 -2.75 -1.62 -0.27
CA TYR A 453 -3.73 -0.60 0.17
C TYR A 453 -3.31 0.17 1.43
N ALA A 454 -2.40 -0.36 2.25
CA ALA A 454 -1.87 0.33 3.42
C ALA A 454 -0.66 1.25 3.14
N ARG A 455 -0.07 1.16 1.94
CA ARG A 455 1.23 1.73 1.58
C ARG A 455 1.25 2.87 0.54
N PRO A 456 0.14 3.55 0.17
CA PRO A 456 0.24 4.82 -0.57
C PRO A 456 1.14 5.83 0.13
N SER A 457 1.16 5.81 1.46
CA SER A 457 2.01 6.66 2.30
C SER A 457 3.51 6.49 2.03
N VAL A 458 3.96 5.26 1.78
CA VAL A 458 5.36 4.95 1.41
C VAL A 458 5.67 5.50 0.02
N ILE A 459 4.73 5.34 -0.92
CA ILE A 459 4.89 5.80 -2.30
C ILE A 459 4.92 7.33 -2.34
N ASN A 460 4.02 7.99 -1.62
CA ASN A 460 3.98 9.43 -1.46
C ASN A 460 5.32 9.95 -0.89
N TYR A 461 5.82 9.29 0.15
CA TYR A 461 7.13 9.59 0.73
C TYR A 461 8.26 9.46 -0.30
N TRP A 462 8.27 8.41 -1.11
CA TRP A 462 9.27 8.20 -2.16
C TRP A 462 9.18 9.24 -3.29
N VAL A 463 7.97 9.65 -3.66
CA VAL A 463 7.76 10.69 -4.69
C VAL A 463 8.29 12.04 -4.20
N GLU A 464 7.98 12.41 -2.97
CA GLU A 464 8.38 13.70 -2.37
C GLU A 464 9.85 13.74 -1.95
N ASN A 465 10.44 12.62 -1.51
CA ASN A 465 11.78 12.58 -0.92
C ASN A 465 12.87 11.94 -1.80
N ASN A 466 12.57 11.57 -3.05
CA ASN A 466 13.60 11.02 -3.94
C ASN A 466 14.75 11.99 -4.29
N ASP A 467 14.71 13.25 -3.83
CA ASP A 467 15.78 14.25 -4.02
C ASP A 467 16.40 14.81 -2.73
N SER A 468 15.99 14.40 -1.52
CA SER A 468 16.41 15.09 -0.27
C SER A 468 17.50 14.38 0.56
N ILE A 469 18.48 13.70 -0.03
CA ILE A 469 19.67 13.28 0.74
C ILE A 469 20.96 13.47 -0.07
N ALA A 470 21.63 14.60 0.23
CA ALA A 470 23.00 15.03 -0.09
C ALA A 470 23.29 15.59 -1.51
N GLY A 471 23.12 16.92 -1.68
CA GLY A 471 24.07 17.72 -2.47
C GLY A 471 23.73 18.06 -3.93
N GLY A 472 22.48 17.99 -4.38
CA GLY A 472 22.07 18.45 -5.72
C GLY A 472 21.33 19.80 -5.66
N ASP A 473 21.74 20.75 -6.50
CA ASP A 473 21.17 22.10 -6.63
C ASP A 473 19.65 22.06 -6.92
N SER A 474 18.87 22.87 -6.21
CA SER A 474 17.40 22.85 -6.14
C SER A 474 16.68 23.43 -7.38
N LEU A 475 17.38 23.56 -8.51
CA LEU A 475 16.92 24.34 -9.68
C LEU A 475 16.88 23.56 -11.00
N THR A 476 17.02 22.22 -10.97
CA THR A 476 16.68 21.36 -12.13
C THR A 476 15.47 20.49 -11.82
N PRO A 477 14.37 20.55 -12.60
CA PRO A 477 13.13 19.84 -12.29
C PRO A 477 13.30 18.34 -12.58
N LYS A 478 13.69 17.56 -11.57
CA LYS A 478 13.85 16.09 -11.65
C LYS A 478 12.83 15.28 -10.84
N SER A 479 12.00 15.90 -10.01
CA SER A 479 10.99 15.21 -9.20
C SER A 479 9.72 14.84 -9.99
N LYS A 480 9.85 13.91 -10.95
CA LYS A 480 8.74 13.29 -11.70
C LYS A 480 8.62 11.79 -11.39
N MET A 481 8.63 11.39 -10.12
CA MET A 481 8.53 9.96 -9.75
C MET A 481 9.65 9.09 -10.38
N SER A 482 10.82 9.67 -10.63
CA SER A 482 11.92 9.06 -11.39
C SER A 482 12.36 7.71 -10.82
N GLY A 483 12.45 7.58 -9.50
CA GLY A 483 12.78 6.30 -8.87
C GLY A 483 11.69 5.22 -9.04
N LEU A 484 10.41 5.59 -9.10
CA LEU A 484 9.33 4.64 -9.43
C LEU A 484 9.41 4.23 -10.91
N ILE A 485 9.70 5.16 -11.80
CA ILE A 485 9.88 4.89 -13.23
C ILE A 485 11.10 3.97 -13.45
N GLU A 486 12.21 4.24 -12.78
CA GLU A 486 13.42 3.40 -12.81
C GLU A 486 13.13 2.00 -12.26
N LEU A 487 12.41 1.93 -11.14
CA LEU A 487 11.95 0.68 -10.55
C LEU A 487 11.20 -0.13 -11.61
N LEU A 488 10.13 0.41 -12.21
CA LEU A 488 9.38 -0.29 -13.25
C LEU A 488 10.21 -0.65 -14.49
N SER A 489 11.11 0.24 -14.92
CA SER A 489 11.91 0.07 -16.15
C SER A 489 12.99 -1.00 -16.03
N SER A 490 13.41 -1.36 -14.82
CA SER A 490 14.42 -2.39 -14.59
C SER A 490 13.91 -3.84 -14.80
N GLY A 491 12.66 -4.01 -15.25
CA GLY A 491 12.12 -5.27 -15.78
C GLY A 491 11.75 -6.27 -14.70
N GLY A 492 10.75 -5.95 -13.87
CA GLY A 492 10.29 -6.69 -12.66
C GLY A 492 10.11 -8.22 -12.76
N LEU A 493 10.20 -8.79 -13.96
CA LEU A 493 10.24 -10.22 -14.29
C LEU A 493 11.23 -11.07 -13.48
N VAL A 494 12.32 -10.50 -12.94
CA VAL A 494 13.49 -11.27 -12.42
C VAL A 494 13.57 -11.35 -10.90
N LYS A 495 12.76 -10.58 -10.14
CA LYS A 495 13.11 -10.27 -8.74
C LYS A 495 11.97 -10.38 -7.72
N VAL A 496 10.85 -11.04 -8.03
CA VAL A 496 9.74 -11.23 -7.08
C VAL A 496 10.22 -11.86 -5.77
N ASP A 497 11.22 -12.76 -5.78
CA ASP A 497 11.77 -13.38 -4.56
C ASP A 497 12.86 -12.53 -3.87
N ARG A 498 13.35 -11.46 -4.51
CA ARG A 498 14.41 -10.55 -4.00
C ARG A 498 13.99 -9.08 -4.04
N TRP A 499 12.69 -8.83 -3.98
CA TRP A 499 12.12 -7.52 -4.22
C TRP A 499 12.59 -6.45 -3.23
N HIS A 500 12.87 -6.83 -1.98
CA HIS A 500 13.48 -5.93 -0.99
C HIS A 500 14.78 -5.31 -1.51
N GLU A 501 15.69 -6.13 -2.03
CA GLU A 501 16.99 -5.68 -2.53
C GLU A 501 16.84 -4.84 -3.80
N TRP A 502 15.88 -5.21 -4.63
CA TRP A 502 15.56 -4.50 -5.85
C TRP A 502 15.03 -3.09 -5.58
N ILE A 503 14.02 -2.97 -4.72
CA ILE A 503 13.48 -1.67 -4.31
C ILE A 503 14.55 -0.87 -3.59
N THR A 504 15.35 -1.49 -2.74
CA THR A 504 16.47 -0.82 -2.07
C THR A 504 17.52 -0.28 -3.03
N ALA A 505 17.78 -0.97 -4.16
CA ALA A 505 18.68 -0.47 -5.19
C ALA A 505 18.13 0.77 -5.91
N CYS A 506 16.82 0.85 -6.14
CA CYS A 506 16.18 1.97 -6.84
C CYS A 506 15.78 3.14 -5.92
N LEU A 507 15.35 2.85 -4.69
CA LEU A 507 14.68 3.79 -3.77
C LEU A 507 15.37 3.91 -2.39
N LYS A 508 16.60 3.40 -2.26
CA LYS A 508 17.45 3.37 -1.05
C LYS A 508 17.00 2.36 0.02
N ASP A 509 17.94 2.05 0.91
CA ASP A 509 17.73 1.14 2.04
C ASP A 509 16.83 1.80 3.10
N PRO A 510 15.74 1.14 3.56
CA PRO A 510 14.86 1.68 4.61
C PRO A 510 15.58 2.06 5.90
N SER A 511 16.72 1.45 6.22
CA SER A 511 17.55 1.84 7.38
C SER A 511 17.98 3.32 7.36
N LYS A 512 17.97 3.96 6.19
CA LYS A 512 18.36 5.36 5.99
C LYS A 512 17.24 6.36 6.23
N TYR A 513 15.98 5.94 6.10
CA TYR A 513 14.83 6.86 6.13
C TYR A 513 13.67 6.41 7.02
N ALA A 514 13.67 5.19 7.55
CA ALA A 514 12.53 4.67 8.33
C ALA A 514 12.17 5.54 9.53
N VAL A 515 13.15 6.10 10.23
CA VAL A 515 12.91 7.00 11.37
C VAL A 515 12.17 8.27 10.93
N ASP A 516 12.62 8.90 9.85
CA ASP A 516 11.98 10.10 9.29
C ASP A 516 10.59 9.78 8.74
N PHE A 517 10.46 8.72 7.94
CA PHE A 517 9.19 8.24 7.40
C PHE A 517 8.16 8.01 8.50
N TYR A 518 8.46 7.20 9.53
CA TYR A 518 7.50 6.92 10.60
C TYR A 518 7.22 8.15 11.47
N THR A 519 8.18 9.07 11.61
CA THR A 519 7.94 10.36 12.28
C THR A 519 6.90 11.17 11.52
N LYS A 520 7.06 11.30 10.20
CA LYS A 520 6.11 11.97 9.30
C LYS A 520 4.74 11.30 9.26
N VAL A 521 4.70 9.96 9.25
CA VAL A 521 3.48 9.14 9.41
C VAL A 521 2.71 9.58 10.66
N VAL A 522 3.39 9.61 11.81
CA VAL A 522 2.75 9.95 13.09
C VAL A 522 2.36 11.43 13.15
N LEU A 523 3.16 12.33 12.58
CA LEU A 523 2.88 13.76 12.54
C LEU A 523 1.77 14.15 11.57
N CYS A 524 1.24 13.20 10.78
CA CYS A 524 0.29 13.46 9.70
C CYS A 524 0.86 14.45 8.67
N ASP A 525 2.14 14.29 8.32
CA ASP A 525 2.84 15.14 7.36
C ASP A 525 2.32 14.92 5.93
N GLU A 526 2.12 16.01 5.19
CA GLU A 526 1.58 16.02 3.82
C GLU A 526 2.44 15.19 2.85
N SER A 527 3.75 15.10 3.07
CA SER A 527 4.66 14.28 2.23
C SER A 527 4.43 12.78 2.35
N VAL A 528 3.61 12.35 3.32
CA VAL A 528 3.22 10.96 3.52
C VAL A 528 1.72 10.80 3.26
N TRP A 529 0.90 11.73 3.74
CA TRP A 529 -0.56 11.59 3.73
C TRP A 529 -1.28 12.34 2.62
N GLY A 530 -0.58 13.15 1.83
CA GLY A 530 -1.20 14.12 0.94
C GLY A 530 -2.03 15.12 1.72
N ASP A 531 -3.14 15.58 1.15
CA ASP A 531 -4.13 16.45 1.80
C ASP A 531 -5.21 15.66 2.59
N LYS A 532 -5.14 14.32 2.59
CA LYS A 532 -6.29 13.46 2.93
C LYS A 532 -6.20 12.68 4.25
N GLY A 533 -5.11 12.71 5.04
CA GLY A 533 -5.15 11.84 6.24
C GLY A 533 -4.03 11.83 7.27
N GLY A 534 -4.10 10.77 8.08
CA GLY A 534 -3.32 10.51 9.29
C GLY A 534 -4.16 10.62 10.58
N LEU A 535 -3.83 9.82 11.61
CA LEU A 535 -4.42 10.01 12.94
C LEU A 535 -3.59 11.03 13.73
N LEU A 536 -4.19 12.18 14.06
CA LEU A 536 -3.53 13.23 14.83
C LEU A 536 -2.89 12.67 16.12
N PRO A 537 -1.64 13.06 16.46
CA PRO A 537 -0.91 12.52 17.62
C PRO A 537 -1.69 12.52 18.93
N TYR A 538 -2.45 13.59 19.21
CA TYR A 538 -3.25 13.65 20.44
C TYR A 538 -4.38 12.61 20.46
N ARG A 539 -5.02 12.33 19.31
CA ARG A 539 -6.05 11.29 19.21
C ARG A 539 -5.42 9.91 19.35
N MET A 540 -4.23 9.74 18.78
CA MET A 540 -3.48 8.50 18.94
C MET A 540 -3.14 8.23 20.40
N TYR A 541 -2.68 9.24 21.15
CA TYR A 541 -2.50 9.10 22.60
C TYR A 541 -3.80 8.72 23.32
N GLN A 542 -4.93 9.36 22.97
CA GLN A 542 -6.23 9.04 23.58
C GLN A 542 -6.63 7.58 23.34
N VAL A 543 -6.47 7.08 22.12
CA VAL A 543 -6.81 5.68 21.81
C VAL A 543 -5.98 4.68 22.63
N ILE A 544 -4.74 5.04 22.96
CA ILE A 544 -3.81 4.14 23.67
C ILE A 544 -3.99 4.22 25.19
N ALA A 545 -4.07 5.43 25.75
CA ALA A 545 -3.91 5.68 27.19
C ALA A 545 -5.20 6.15 27.90
N SER A 546 -6.27 6.50 27.18
CA SER A 546 -7.53 6.85 27.84
C SER A 546 -8.22 5.61 28.40
N PRO A 547 -8.94 5.72 29.55
CA PRO A 547 -9.77 4.65 30.06
C PRO A 547 -10.72 4.13 28.98
N LYS A 548 -10.83 2.80 28.83
CA LYS A 548 -11.66 2.19 27.79
C LYS A 548 -13.13 2.61 27.93
N GLU A 549 -13.57 2.86 29.17
CA GLU A 549 -14.91 3.35 29.50
C GLU A 549 -15.17 4.77 28.96
N GLU A 550 -14.14 5.61 28.79
CA GLU A 550 -14.23 6.96 28.22
C GLU A 550 -14.20 6.96 26.68
N LEU A 551 -13.47 5.99 26.11
CA LEU A 551 -13.41 5.78 24.66
C LEU A 551 -14.73 5.25 24.08
N GLY A 552 -15.56 4.57 24.89
CA GLY A 552 -16.89 4.09 24.51
C GLY A 552 -16.89 2.70 23.87
N THR A 553 -17.86 2.41 23.00
CA THR A 553 -17.91 1.15 22.24
C THR A 553 -16.76 1.07 21.23
N TRP A 554 -16.39 -0.14 20.80
CA TRP A 554 -15.37 -0.35 19.76
C TRP A 554 -15.65 0.49 18.50
N ASP A 555 -16.92 0.64 18.12
CA ASP A 555 -17.33 1.48 16.98
C ASP A 555 -16.85 2.93 17.09
N LYS A 556 -16.79 3.48 18.30
CA LYS A 556 -16.29 4.83 18.53
C LYS A 556 -14.78 4.92 18.35
N ILE A 557 -14.03 3.88 18.73
CA ILE A 557 -12.58 3.77 18.46
C ILE A 557 -12.33 3.63 16.95
N LYS A 558 -13.07 2.76 16.24
CA LYS A 558 -13.02 2.64 14.77
C LYS A 558 -13.28 3.98 14.09
N SER A 559 -14.29 4.72 14.54
CA SER A 559 -14.61 6.03 13.97
C SER A 559 -13.49 7.07 14.06
N LEU A 560 -12.52 6.90 14.98
CA LEU A 560 -11.34 7.76 15.07
C LEU A 560 -10.33 7.47 13.95
N PHE A 561 -10.33 6.24 13.41
CA PHE A 561 -9.45 5.77 12.35
C PHE A 561 -10.08 5.81 10.96
N GLY A 562 -11.40 5.99 10.88
CA GLY A 562 -12.16 6.07 9.62
C GLY A 562 -13.28 5.03 9.58
N LYS A 563 -14.29 5.23 8.71
CA LYS A 563 -15.47 4.36 8.61
C LYS A 563 -15.11 2.93 8.15
N ASP A 564 -14.04 2.79 7.37
CA ASP A 564 -13.67 1.54 6.70
C ASP A 564 -12.43 0.89 7.32
N THR A 565 -12.21 1.12 8.62
CA THR A 565 -11.10 0.50 9.35
C THR A 565 -11.34 -1.01 9.46
N GLU A 566 -10.59 -1.80 8.69
CA GLU A 566 -10.64 -3.28 8.74
C GLU A 566 -10.03 -3.88 10.02
N MET A 567 -9.58 -3.06 10.97
CA MET A 567 -9.21 -3.54 12.29
C MET A 567 -10.42 -4.19 12.96
N ASN A 568 -10.28 -5.46 13.31
CA ASN A 568 -11.39 -6.27 13.77
C ASN A 568 -11.35 -6.54 15.28
N THR A 569 -10.28 -6.16 15.99
CA THR A 569 -10.14 -6.47 17.42
C THR A 569 -9.25 -5.51 18.23
N ASP A 570 -9.51 -5.44 19.55
CA ASP A 570 -8.58 -4.89 20.56
C ASP A 570 -7.18 -5.50 20.46
N ALA A 571 -7.10 -6.79 20.11
CA ALA A 571 -5.83 -7.50 19.97
C ALA A 571 -4.98 -6.98 18.81
N GLU A 572 -5.59 -6.49 17.72
CA GLU A 572 -4.86 -5.85 16.61
C GLU A 572 -4.29 -4.49 16.99
N LEU A 573 -5.05 -3.70 17.73
CA LEU A 573 -4.60 -2.41 18.24
C LEU A 573 -3.44 -2.58 19.22
N ASN A 574 -3.59 -3.49 20.19
CA ASN A 574 -2.57 -3.75 21.21
C ASN A 574 -1.30 -4.42 20.66
N ARG A 575 -1.33 -4.94 19.43
CA ARG A 575 -0.12 -5.43 18.74
C ARG A 575 0.77 -4.30 18.19
N LYS A 576 0.19 -3.12 17.96
CA LYS A 576 0.82 -1.99 17.23
C LYS A 576 1.09 -0.79 18.14
N PHE A 577 0.21 -0.61 19.11
CA PHE A 577 0.29 0.44 20.11
C PHE A 577 0.43 -0.18 21.50
N ALA A 578 1.21 0.47 22.35
CA ALA A 578 1.41 0.05 23.73
C ALA A 578 1.29 1.23 24.70
N GLU A 579 0.90 0.94 25.94
CA GLU A 579 0.88 1.91 27.02
C GLU A 579 1.97 1.54 28.04
N MET A 580 2.81 2.50 28.40
CA MET A 580 3.71 2.40 29.54
C MET A 580 3.15 3.27 30.67
N LYS A 581 2.61 2.62 31.70
CA LYS A 581 2.11 3.30 32.91
C LYS A 581 3.28 3.59 33.84
N LEU A 582 3.63 4.87 33.93
CA LEU A 582 4.74 5.32 34.74
C LEU A 582 4.40 5.30 36.24
N SER A 583 5.29 4.69 37.03
CA SER A 583 5.25 4.67 38.50
C SER A 583 6.29 5.64 39.03
N ALA A 584 5.91 6.54 39.93
CA ALA A 584 6.82 7.53 40.49
C ALA A 584 7.99 6.87 41.25
N ASP A 585 7.70 5.81 42.01
CA ASP A 585 8.70 5.07 42.77
C ASP A 585 9.69 4.34 41.85
N GLU A 586 9.22 3.79 40.74
CA GLU A 586 10.07 3.06 39.78
C GLU A 586 10.95 4.04 38.97
N VAL A 587 10.37 5.13 38.45
CA VAL A 587 11.16 6.10 37.66
C VAL A 587 12.13 6.89 38.53
N ALA A 588 11.87 7.07 39.83
CA ALA A 588 12.79 7.72 40.76
C ALA A 588 13.85 6.77 41.34
N SER A 589 13.79 5.47 41.01
CA SER A 589 14.79 4.50 41.45
C SER A 589 16.11 4.62 40.66
N GLU A 590 17.21 4.06 41.19
CA GLU A 590 18.51 4.04 40.50
C GLU A 590 18.46 3.25 39.17
N GLU A 591 17.60 2.23 39.10
CA GLU A 591 17.43 1.38 37.92
C GLU A 591 16.61 2.12 36.85
N GLY A 592 15.54 2.80 37.28
CA GLY A 592 14.49 3.37 36.44
C GLY A 592 13.40 2.34 36.13
N GLN A 593 12.46 2.71 35.27
CA GLN A 593 11.39 1.83 34.82
C GLN A 593 11.66 1.40 33.37
N ASP A 594 11.81 0.09 33.15
CA ASP A 594 12.09 -0.47 31.83
C ASP A 594 10.82 -0.77 31.03
N PHE A 595 10.93 -0.62 29.72
CA PHE A 595 9.93 -1.04 28.75
C PHE A 595 10.59 -1.74 27.57
N SER A 596 9.99 -2.81 27.06
CA SER A 596 10.47 -3.53 25.88
C SER A 596 9.29 -4.02 25.04
N VAL A 597 9.42 -3.90 23.72
CA VAL A 597 8.42 -4.41 22.78
C VAL A 597 9.10 -4.93 21.52
N LYS A 598 8.53 -6.00 20.97
CA LYS A 598 8.97 -6.56 19.69
C LYS A 598 8.54 -5.67 18.54
N VAL A 599 9.51 -5.18 17.77
CA VAL A 599 9.29 -4.31 16.60
C VAL A 599 9.64 -5.09 15.32
N PRO A 600 8.72 -5.19 14.33
CA PRO A 600 8.94 -5.85 13.04
C PRO A 600 10.13 -5.28 12.26
N GLY A 601 10.64 -6.05 11.29
CA GLY A 601 11.71 -5.57 10.41
C GLY A 601 11.25 -4.36 9.60
N TYR A 602 12.04 -3.29 9.58
CA TYR A 602 11.68 -1.99 8.98
C TYR A 602 10.33 -1.44 9.44
N GLY A 603 9.82 -1.89 10.59
CA GLY A 603 8.55 -1.51 11.19
C GLY A 603 8.74 -0.54 12.35
N ALA A 604 7.62 -0.19 12.99
CA ALA A 604 7.63 0.66 14.16
C ALA A 604 6.54 0.32 15.18
N ARG A 605 6.71 0.80 16.41
CA ARG A 605 5.71 0.72 17.48
C ARG A 605 5.60 2.06 18.18
N ILE A 606 4.41 2.38 18.65
CA ILE A 606 4.12 3.62 19.36
C ILE A 606 3.75 3.30 20.79
N VAL A 607 4.44 3.93 21.72
CA VAL A 607 4.24 3.77 23.16
C VAL A 607 3.71 5.07 23.75
N ALA A 608 2.53 5.04 24.36
CA ALA A 608 2.05 6.17 25.15
C ALA A 608 2.60 6.11 26.57
N LEU A 609 3.21 7.20 27.02
CA LEU A 609 3.62 7.34 28.42
C LEU A 609 2.47 7.94 29.20
N SER A 610 1.87 7.16 30.09
CA SER A 610 0.76 7.60 30.93
C SER A 610 1.17 7.61 32.39
N MET A 611 0.62 8.54 33.16
CA MET A 611 0.86 8.64 34.60
C MET A 611 -0.43 9.09 35.29
N THR A 612 -0.78 8.46 36.41
CA THR A 612 -1.97 8.88 37.17
C THR A 612 -1.69 10.14 37.98
N GLU A 613 -2.74 10.89 38.34
CA GLU A 613 -2.59 12.07 39.23
C GLU A 613 -1.98 11.73 40.59
N ARG A 614 -2.09 10.46 41.03
CA ARG A 614 -1.47 9.99 42.26
C ARG A 614 0.04 9.86 42.09
N GLU A 615 0.48 9.16 41.05
CA GLU A 615 1.91 8.97 40.74
C GLU A 615 2.58 10.32 40.47
N GLN A 616 1.91 11.23 39.74
CA GLN A 616 2.44 12.56 39.45
C GLN A 616 2.83 13.37 40.71
N LYS A 617 2.11 13.18 41.83
CA LYS A 617 2.43 13.85 43.12
C LYS A 617 3.70 13.32 43.79
N GLY A 618 4.18 12.15 43.38
CA GLY A 618 5.43 11.56 43.85
C GLY A 618 6.69 12.13 43.19
N LEU A 619 6.55 12.91 42.10
CA LEU A 619 7.66 13.53 41.38
C LEU A 619 7.92 14.96 41.90
N LYS A 620 9.18 15.41 41.93
CA LYS A 620 9.49 16.83 42.18
C LYS A 620 9.13 17.66 40.94
N GLU A 621 8.79 18.94 41.13
CA GLU A 621 8.37 19.81 40.01
C GLU A 621 9.50 20.05 38.99
N ASP A 622 10.73 20.13 39.48
CA ASP A 622 11.92 20.48 38.70
C ASP A 622 12.66 19.24 38.15
N ASP A 623 12.19 18.03 38.45
CA ASP A 623 12.85 16.82 37.99
C ASP A 623 12.81 16.72 36.46
N THR A 624 13.92 16.24 35.90
CA THR A 624 14.00 15.89 34.49
C THR A 624 13.68 14.42 34.32
N LEU A 625 12.73 14.11 33.43
CA LEU A 625 12.51 12.74 32.99
C LEU A 625 13.47 12.43 31.83
N SER A 626 14.23 11.35 31.92
CA SER A 626 15.03 10.82 30.82
C SER A 626 14.41 9.57 30.24
N ILE A 627 14.54 9.40 28.93
CA ILE A 627 14.19 8.17 28.22
C ILE A 627 15.44 7.71 27.47
N SER A 628 15.98 6.56 27.83
CA SER A 628 17.26 6.05 27.31
C SER A 628 17.06 4.71 26.63
N ALA A 629 17.44 4.58 25.35
CA ALA A 629 17.35 3.34 24.59
C ALA A 629 18.33 2.29 25.13
N GLY A 630 17.86 1.04 25.29
CA GLY A 630 18.67 -0.06 25.83
C GLY A 630 19.80 -0.50 24.90
N GLY A 631 19.57 -0.50 23.58
CA GLY A 631 20.55 -0.89 22.55
C GLY A 631 21.19 0.29 21.80
N GLY A 632 20.92 1.53 22.23
CA GLY A 632 21.38 2.74 21.54
C GLY A 632 20.58 3.08 20.27
N GLU A 633 19.42 2.47 20.07
CA GLU A 633 18.50 2.83 18.99
C GLU A 633 18.06 4.29 19.06
N THR A 634 17.77 4.87 17.91
CA THR A 634 17.16 6.20 17.85
C THR A 634 15.67 6.10 18.20
N LEU A 635 15.28 6.79 19.27
CA LEU A 635 13.89 6.97 19.68
C LEU A 635 13.39 8.31 19.17
N VAL A 636 12.09 8.43 18.93
CA VAL A 636 11.44 9.71 18.64
C VAL A 636 10.37 9.99 19.68
N LEU A 637 10.53 11.09 20.40
CA LEU A 637 9.59 11.55 21.42
C LEU A 637 8.72 12.65 20.86
N LEU A 638 7.41 12.50 21.01
CA LEU A 638 6.42 13.51 20.69
C LEU A 638 5.84 14.06 21.98
N LYS A 639 6.06 15.35 22.24
CA LYS A 639 5.42 16.12 23.30
C LYS A 639 4.23 16.86 22.71
N ILE A 640 3.04 16.50 23.16
CA ILE A 640 1.78 16.84 22.50
C ILE A 640 0.92 17.69 23.42
N ARG A 641 0.40 18.81 22.92
CA ARG A 641 -0.65 19.58 23.58
C ARG A 641 -1.69 20.02 22.56
N SER A 642 -2.84 19.34 22.58
CA SER A 642 -3.88 19.53 21.57
C SER A 642 -3.28 19.36 20.15
N LYS A 643 -3.29 20.40 19.31
CA LYS A 643 -2.69 20.37 17.96
C LYS A 643 -1.19 20.67 17.93
N LYS A 644 -0.61 21.19 19.02
CA LYS A 644 0.84 21.51 19.07
C LYS A 644 1.61 20.22 19.35
N VAL A 645 2.61 19.94 18.53
CA VAL A 645 3.50 18.79 18.70
C VAL A 645 4.94 19.28 18.61
N GLU A 646 5.75 18.92 19.60
CA GLU A 646 7.20 19.13 19.64
C GLU A 646 7.88 17.76 19.57
N THR A 647 8.91 17.62 18.75
CA THR A 647 9.65 16.36 18.59
C THR A 647 11.07 16.44 19.13
N GLN A 648 11.53 15.35 19.73
CA GLN A 648 12.94 15.12 20.03
C GLN A 648 13.34 13.75 19.47
N GLN A 649 14.57 13.63 18.97
CA GLN A 649 15.07 12.39 18.40
C GLN A 649 16.47 12.11 18.96
N GLY A 650 16.72 10.85 19.34
CA GLY A 650 18.01 10.43 19.85
C GLY A 650 17.92 9.14 20.64
N ALA A 651 19.08 8.60 21.01
CA ALA A 651 19.14 7.42 21.88
C ALA A 651 18.88 7.75 23.36
N ASN A 652 19.04 9.02 23.74
CA ASN A 652 18.59 9.54 25.04
C ASN A 652 17.78 10.82 24.80
N LEU A 653 16.65 10.95 25.49
CA LEU A 653 15.69 12.03 25.35
C LEU A 653 15.39 12.64 26.72
N PHE A 654 15.14 13.94 26.78
CA PHE A 654 14.98 14.66 28.04
C PHE A 654 13.74 15.54 28.07
N LEU A 655 13.00 15.42 29.18
CA LEU A 655 11.83 16.22 29.48
C LEU A 655 12.07 16.96 30.80
N PRO A 656 12.67 18.15 30.75
CA PRO A 656 12.76 18.99 31.94
C PRO A 656 11.36 19.43 32.38
N GLU A 657 11.20 19.66 33.68
CA GLU A 657 9.92 20.06 34.29
C GLU A 657 8.76 19.09 33.96
N PHE A 658 9.05 17.78 33.86
CA PHE A 658 8.07 16.79 33.39
C PHE A 658 6.78 16.81 34.22
N SER A 659 6.90 16.84 35.55
CA SER A 659 5.73 16.92 36.45
C SER A 659 4.84 18.13 36.16
N LYS A 660 5.43 19.31 35.88
CA LYS A 660 4.70 20.52 35.52
C LYS A 660 4.02 20.40 34.15
N THR A 661 4.69 19.85 33.15
CA THR A 661 4.08 19.65 31.82
C THR A 661 2.87 18.72 31.84
N LEU A 662 2.87 17.68 32.69
CA LEU A 662 1.70 16.84 32.89
C LEU A 662 0.51 17.64 33.48
N LYS A 663 0.77 18.57 34.42
CA LYS A 663 -0.27 19.48 34.97
C LYS A 663 -0.85 20.37 33.86
N ASP A 664 0.00 20.82 32.94
CA ASP A 664 -0.36 21.61 31.77
C ASP A 664 -1.05 20.80 30.65
N LYS A 665 -1.39 19.53 30.93
CA LYS A 665 -2.10 18.60 30.04
C LYS A 665 -1.31 18.27 28.78
N TYR A 666 0.02 18.22 28.86
CA TYR A 666 0.83 17.61 27.81
C TYR A 666 0.71 16.08 27.87
N CYS A 667 0.74 15.45 26.70
CA CYS A 667 0.75 14.01 26.51
C CYS A 667 2.03 13.60 25.76
N TYR A 668 2.46 12.36 25.95
CA TYR A 668 3.75 11.90 25.44
C TYR A 668 3.61 10.58 24.69
N LEU A 669 4.16 10.54 23.48
CA LEU A 669 4.31 9.33 22.68
C LEU A 669 5.79 9.09 22.40
N VAL A 670 6.22 7.84 22.50
CA VAL A 670 7.55 7.38 22.08
C VAL A 670 7.37 6.48 20.87
N LEU A 671 7.96 6.87 19.75
CA LEU A 671 8.01 6.08 18.52
C LEU A 671 9.32 5.28 18.51
N LEU A 672 9.16 3.96 18.41
CA LEU A 672 10.23 2.98 18.34
C LEU A 672 10.33 2.46 16.91
N VAL A 673 11.45 2.70 16.22
CA VAL A 673 11.62 2.31 14.82
C VAL A 673 12.73 1.27 14.70
N ASN A 674 12.43 0.15 14.06
CA ASN A 674 13.42 -0.85 13.74
C ASN A 674 14.02 -0.60 12.35
N ILE A 675 15.26 -0.15 12.31
CA ILE A 675 15.99 0.11 11.05
C ILE A 675 16.63 -1.14 10.44
N THR A 676 16.29 -2.34 10.91
CA THR A 676 16.84 -3.61 10.39
C THR A 676 15.74 -4.46 9.77
N ASN A 677 16.09 -5.37 8.86
CA ASN A 677 15.13 -6.22 8.15
C ASN A 677 14.54 -7.36 8.99
N LYS A 678 15.02 -7.59 10.22
CA LYS A 678 14.53 -8.64 11.11
C LYS A 678 13.83 -8.03 12.31
N ALA A 679 12.74 -8.67 12.73
CA ALA A 679 12.07 -8.28 13.96
C ALA A 679 13.03 -8.41 15.15
N LYS A 680 13.03 -7.41 16.03
CA LYS A 680 13.83 -7.40 17.26
C LYS A 680 13.08 -6.69 18.39
N ASP A 681 13.45 -7.00 19.61
CA ASP A 681 12.99 -6.22 20.76
C ASP A 681 13.73 -4.88 20.78
N ILE A 682 12.97 -3.80 20.95
CA ILE A 682 13.51 -2.47 21.24
C ILE A 682 13.06 -2.13 22.64
N SER A 683 14.03 -1.84 23.50
CA SER A 683 13.80 -1.45 24.89
C SER A 683 14.25 -0.03 25.17
N PHE A 684 13.63 0.60 26.15
CA PHE A 684 14.07 1.87 26.72
C PHE A 684 13.77 1.91 28.21
N THR A 685 14.56 2.69 28.94
CA THR A 685 14.39 2.93 30.37
C THR A 685 13.92 4.37 30.58
N VAL A 686 12.92 4.55 31.43
CA VAL A 686 12.45 5.86 31.89
C VAL A 686 12.96 6.10 33.31
N ALA A 687 13.63 7.22 33.55
CA ALA A 687 14.14 7.58 34.87
C ALA A 687 13.90 9.07 35.15
N CYS A 688 13.91 9.44 36.42
CA CYS A 688 13.59 10.79 36.91
C CYS A 688 14.61 11.20 37.98
N GLY A 689 15.16 12.41 37.91
CA GLY A 689 16.06 12.93 38.94
C GLY A 689 16.67 14.30 38.66
N GLU A 690 17.53 14.73 39.58
CA GLU A 690 18.39 15.92 39.44
C GLU A 690 19.52 15.60 38.47
N GLY A 691 19.26 15.74 37.17
CA GLY A 691 20.24 15.47 36.13
C GLY A 691 21.48 16.37 36.21
N LEU A 692 22.57 15.90 35.63
CA LEU A 692 23.76 16.65 35.29
C LEU A 692 23.65 17.12 33.83
N PRO A 693 23.20 18.36 33.53
CA PRO A 693 22.95 18.81 32.17
C PRO A 693 24.22 18.75 31.31
N LEU A 694 24.05 18.51 30.00
CA LEU A 694 25.16 18.45 29.04
C LEU A 694 26.04 19.71 29.14
N ASP A 695 25.43 20.88 29.26
CA ASP A 695 26.16 22.16 29.34
C ASP A 695 27.07 22.27 30.57
N GLU A 696 26.79 21.53 31.65
CA GLU A 696 27.64 21.50 32.84
C GLU A 696 28.89 20.63 32.66
N ILE A 697 28.85 19.66 31.74
CA ILE A 697 29.98 18.76 31.46
C ILE A 697 30.80 19.18 30.24
N ILE A 698 30.32 20.15 29.43
CA ILE A 698 31.10 20.74 28.34
C ILE A 698 32.33 21.42 28.95
N GLY A 699 33.51 21.05 28.46
CA GLY A 699 34.74 21.62 28.95
C GLY A 699 35.96 20.79 28.66
N THR A 700 37.04 21.15 29.33
CA THR A 700 38.35 20.52 29.18
C THR A 700 38.63 19.60 30.37
N TYR A 701 39.21 18.43 30.09
CA TYR A 701 39.59 17.42 31.08
C TYR A 701 41.05 17.04 30.87
N ASP A 702 41.89 17.18 31.90
CA ASP A 702 43.34 17.03 31.80
C ASP A 702 43.83 15.73 32.46
N ILE A 703 44.67 14.96 31.75
CA ILE A 703 45.40 13.82 32.32
C ILE A 703 46.78 14.25 32.84
N ASN A 704 47.13 13.85 34.06
CA ASN A 704 48.53 13.83 34.51
C ASN A 704 49.06 12.38 34.51
N TYR A 705 49.71 11.96 33.43
CA TYR A 705 50.51 10.73 33.47
C TYR A 705 51.85 10.99 34.19
N ASP A 706 52.06 10.33 35.31
CA ASP A 706 53.39 10.28 35.95
C ASP A 706 54.25 9.21 35.27
N THR A 707 54.78 9.51 34.08
CA THR A 707 55.83 8.70 33.44
C THR A 707 56.92 9.58 32.83
N ALA A 708 58.08 8.98 32.58
CA ALA A 708 59.38 9.62 32.30
C ALA A 708 59.48 10.54 31.05
N SER A 709 58.37 10.83 30.37
CA SER A 709 58.24 11.92 29.40
C SER A 709 56.82 12.49 29.47
N PRO A 710 56.64 13.76 29.87
CA PRO A 710 55.30 14.32 30.09
C PRO A 710 54.64 14.64 28.76
N VAL A 711 53.89 13.70 28.20
CA VAL A 711 52.91 14.00 27.14
C VAL A 711 51.61 14.36 27.83
N LYS A 712 51.23 15.64 27.76
CA LYS A 712 49.95 16.12 28.28
C LYS A 712 48.85 15.81 27.25
N ILE A 713 48.04 14.80 27.53
CA ILE A 713 46.84 14.53 26.74
C ILE A 713 45.68 15.28 27.39
N THR A 714 45.00 16.10 26.59
CA THR A 714 43.86 16.89 27.00
C THR A 714 42.63 16.36 26.27
N TYR A 715 41.56 16.07 26.99
CA TYR A 715 40.28 15.69 26.42
C TYR A 715 39.35 16.90 26.35
N TYR A 716 38.66 17.02 25.23
CA TYR A 716 37.66 18.05 24.99
C TYR A 716 36.29 17.40 24.89
N VAL A 717 35.39 17.84 25.77
CA VAL A 717 33.97 17.52 25.74
C VAL A 717 33.25 18.75 25.22
N ALA A 718 32.72 18.65 24.02
CA ALA A 718 31.94 19.72 23.38
C ALA A 718 30.51 19.25 23.11
N LYS A 719 29.67 20.17 22.66
CA LYS A 719 28.29 19.91 22.25
C LYS A 719 28.15 20.14 20.75
N ASP A 720 27.51 19.21 20.07
CA ASP A 720 27.02 19.36 18.71
C ASP A 720 25.52 19.01 18.71
N GLY A 721 24.67 20.03 18.58
CA GLY A 721 23.23 19.88 18.82
C GLY A 721 22.94 19.37 20.24
N ASN A 722 22.32 18.19 20.34
CA ASN A 722 22.03 17.50 21.61
C ASN A 722 23.03 16.38 21.95
N SER A 723 24.06 16.20 21.13
CA SER A 723 25.06 15.14 21.29
C SER A 723 26.34 15.68 21.93
N LEU A 724 27.03 14.78 22.64
CA LEU A 724 28.33 15.05 23.26
C LEU A 724 29.42 14.71 22.24
N VAL A 725 30.29 15.66 21.93
CA VAL A 725 31.44 15.45 21.06
C VAL A 725 32.68 15.28 21.94
N PHE A 726 33.29 14.10 21.86
CA PHE A 726 34.47 13.73 22.64
C PHE A 726 35.71 13.66 21.74
N SER A 727 36.76 14.36 22.11
CA SER A 727 38.03 14.34 21.37
C SER A 727 39.23 14.46 22.30
N SER A 728 40.42 14.12 21.80
CA SER A 728 41.67 14.25 22.55
C SER A 728 42.71 15.03 21.75
N SER A 729 43.64 15.68 22.46
CA SER A 729 44.79 16.36 21.84
C SER A 729 45.67 15.38 21.06
N ASP A 730 45.73 14.13 21.51
CA ASP A 730 46.44 13.00 20.90
C ASP A 730 45.54 12.13 19.98
N ALA A 731 44.40 12.65 19.54
CA ALA A 731 43.51 11.91 18.65
C ALA A 731 44.24 11.55 17.35
N PHE A 732 44.20 10.25 17.00
CA PHE A 732 44.78 9.73 15.76
C PHE A 732 44.27 10.52 14.56
N ILE A 733 45.21 10.89 13.69
CA ILE A 733 44.93 11.50 12.39
C ILE A 733 44.54 10.35 11.46
N ASP A 734 43.37 10.43 10.83
CA ASP A 734 42.93 9.41 9.86
C ASP A 734 43.80 9.43 8.59
N ILE A 735 43.54 8.50 7.67
CA ILE A 735 44.29 8.39 6.39
C ILE A 735 44.22 9.65 5.52
N ASP A 736 43.24 10.53 5.76
CA ASP A 736 43.00 11.76 5.00
C ASP A 736 43.62 13.00 5.69
N GLY A 737 44.29 12.83 6.83
CA GLY A 737 44.86 13.94 7.58
C GLY A 737 43.89 14.64 8.53
N ILE A 738 42.70 14.07 8.76
CA ILE A 738 41.60 14.70 9.50
C ILE A 738 41.45 14.06 10.89
N LYS A 739 41.31 14.91 11.93
CA LYS A 739 40.91 14.46 13.27
C LYS A 739 39.38 14.28 13.31
N ARG A 740 38.89 13.06 13.53
CA ARG A 740 37.47 12.78 13.68
C ARG A 740 37.10 12.62 15.16
N PRO A 741 36.39 13.58 15.77
CA PRO A 741 35.94 13.44 17.14
C PRO A 741 34.84 12.37 17.23
N ALA A 742 34.67 11.77 18.41
CA ALA A 742 33.63 10.79 18.68
C ALA A 742 32.33 11.48 19.09
N THR A 743 31.23 11.24 18.39
CA THR A 743 29.90 11.67 18.83
C THR A 743 29.31 10.61 19.77
N LEU A 744 29.04 11.01 21.01
CA LEU A 744 28.50 10.18 22.08
C LEU A 744 27.10 10.64 22.46
N SER A 745 26.26 9.67 22.82
CA SER A 745 24.99 9.90 23.49
C SER A 745 25.25 10.15 24.98
N TYR A 746 24.61 11.15 25.58
CA TYR A 746 24.78 11.49 27.00
C TYR A 746 23.47 11.33 27.78
N ASP A 747 23.55 10.74 28.96
CA ASP A 747 22.48 10.56 29.95
C ASP A 747 22.82 11.45 31.17
N PRO A 748 22.18 12.62 31.33
CA PRO A 748 22.39 13.55 32.42
C PRO A 748 21.96 12.98 33.77
N LEU A 749 20.97 12.08 33.85
CA LEU A 749 20.55 11.53 35.15
C LEU A 749 21.61 10.58 35.72
N LYS A 750 22.19 9.75 34.86
CA LYS A 750 23.27 8.81 35.24
C LYS A 750 24.65 9.43 35.08
N GLY A 751 24.71 10.67 34.60
CA GLY A 751 25.94 11.31 34.12
C GLY A 751 26.67 10.48 33.07
N ARG A 752 26.03 9.56 32.34
CA ARG A 752 26.72 8.54 31.55
C ARG A 752 26.77 8.93 30.08
N ALA A 753 27.94 8.94 29.45
CA ALA A 753 28.08 9.04 28.01
C ALA A 753 28.50 7.71 27.38
N TYR A 754 27.93 7.37 26.22
CA TYR A 754 28.30 6.17 25.48
C TYR A 754 28.25 6.43 23.97
N GLY A 755 29.11 5.74 23.23
CA GLY A 755 29.13 5.84 21.78
C GLY A 755 30.31 5.09 21.21
N LYS A 756 30.47 5.13 19.89
CA LYS A 756 31.62 4.57 19.21
C LYS A 756 32.11 5.48 18.11
N ASN A 757 33.40 5.41 17.82
CA ASN A 757 34.00 6.07 16.69
C ASN A 757 34.68 5.02 15.81
N THR A 758 34.41 5.05 14.50
CA THR A 758 35.01 4.14 13.53
C THR A 758 35.75 4.95 12.49
N TYR A 759 37.03 4.62 12.26
CA TYR A 759 37.87 5.31 11.30
C TYR A 759 38.86 4.34 10.63
N PRO A 760 39.26 4.62 9.37
CA PRO A 760 40.29 3.86 8.69
C PRO A 760 41.68 4.23 9.21
N TRP A 761 42.55 3.24 9.35
CA TRP A 761 43.96 3.39 9.73
C TRP A 761 44.86 2.58 8.79
N GLU A 762 45.86 3.22 8.20
CA GLU A 762 46.84 2.52 7.36
C GLU A 762 48.08 2.15 8.17
N ASN A 763 48.42 0.86 8.15
CA ASN A 763 49.67 0.36 8.72
C ASN A 763 50.32 -0.62 7.75
N ALA A 764 51.61 -0.44 7.47
CA ALA A 764 52.40 -1.29 6.58
C ALA A 764 51.75 -1.54 5.18
N GLY A 765 51.09 -0.52 4.61
CA GLY A 765 50.45 -0.60 3.29
C GLY A 765 49.09 -1.32 3.26
N LYS A 766 48.48 -1.61 4.43
CA LYS A 766 47.13 -2.17 4.55
C LYS A 766 46.23 -1.22 5.32
N VAL A 767 45.00 -1.06 4.84
CA VAL A 767 43.95 -0.29 5.53
C VAL A 767 43.21 -1.22 6.49
N HIS A 768 43.15 -0.79 7.74
CA HIS A 768 42.44 -1.45 8.82
C HIS A 768 41.27 -0.57 9.27
N GLU A 769 40.14 -1.18 9.62
CA GLU A 769 39.04 -0.48 10.29
C GLU A 769 39.28 -0.49 11.79
N VAL A 770 39.43 0.69 12.39
CA VAL A 770 39.58 0.85 13.84
C VAL A 770 38.27 1.35 14.41
N THR A 771 37.70 0.60 15.35
CA THR A 771 36.50 1.02 16.10
C THR A 771 36.83 1.17 17.58
N VAL A 772 36.54 2.34 18.15
CA VAL A 772 36.68 2.60 19.59
C VAL A 772 35.29 2.76 20.21
N HIS A 773 34.99 1.96 21.22
CA HIS A 773 33.78 2.05 22.03
C HIS A 773 34.09 2.87 23.29
N TYR A 774 33.27 3.87 23.58
CA TYR A 774 33.40 4.74 24.75
C TYR A 774 32.26 4.47 25.74
N LYS A 775 32.62 4.37 27.01
CA LYS A 775 31.68 4.34 28.14
C LYS A 775 32.21 5.25 29.24
N LEU A 776 31.71 6.48 29.29
CA LEU A 776 32.14 7.54 30.21
C LEU A 776 31.05 7.83 31.25
N TYR A 777 31.43 8.34 32.41
CA TYR A 777 30.57 8.70 33.53
C TYR A 777 31.04 10.03 34.11
N PHE A 778 30.13 10.96 34.24
CA PHE A 778 30.31 12.31 34.72
C PHE A 778 29.59 12.43 36.05
N THR A 779 30.31 12.76 37.12
CA THR A 779 29.72 12.95 38.45
C THR A 779 29.94 14.38 38.93
N ARG A 780 28.94 14.94 39.64
CA ARG A 780 29.06 16.23 40.31
C ARG A 780 29.24 16.00 41.80
N GLU A 781 30.41 16.34 42.32
CA GLU A 781 30.69 16.33 43.76
C GLU A 781 31.20 17.70 44.19
N ASN A 782 30.50 18.35 45.13
CA ASN A 782 30.86 19.68 45.65
C ASN A 782 31.13 20.73 44.57
N GLY A 783 30.37 20.70 43.47
CA GLY A 783 30.49 21.62 42.33
C GLY A 783 31.63 21.30 41.34
N THR A 784 32.40 20.22 41.56
CA THR A 784 33.41 19.74 40.61
C THR A 784 32.83 18.59 39.78
N ILE A 785 33.05 18.63 38.46
CA ILE A 785 32.68 17.54 37.56
C ILE A 785 33.88 16.61 37.34
N THR A 786 33.68 15.31 37.52
CA THR A 786 34.70 14.28 37.25
C THR A 786 34.21 13.34 36.15
N MET A 787 35.04 13.06 35.15
CA MET A 787 34.82 12.10 34.07
C MET A 787 35.61 10.80 34.35
N THR A 788 34.91 9.70 34.60
CA THR A 788 35.48 8.36 34.68
C THR A 788 35.02 7.51 33.51
N GLY A 789 35.63 6.36 33.23
CA GLY A 789 35.12 5.47 32.18
C GLY A 789 36.13 4.52 31.57
N VAL A 790 35.76 3.91 30.45
CA VAL A 790 36.62 3.01 29.66
C VAL A 790 36.47 3.29 28.15
N GLY A 791 37.59 3.26 27.44
CA GLY A 791 37.67 3.16 25.98
C GLY A 791 38.15 1.77 25.58
N SER A 792 37.46 1.13 24.64
CA SER A 792 37.82 -0.20 24.12
C SER A 792 38.00 -0.15 22.61
N GLN A 793 39.18 -0.56 22.13
CA GLN A 793 39.56 -0.54 20.72
C GLN A 793 39.45 -1.93 20.08
N TYR A 794 38.97 -1.94 18.84
CA TYR A 794 38.88 -3.08 17.96
C TYR A 794 39.52 -2.75 16.61
N ILE A 795 40.27 -3.68 16.04
CA ILE A 795 40.89 -3.58 14.72
C ILE A 795 40.29 -4.69 13.84
N ASN A 796 39.60 -4.31 12.75
CA ASN A 796 38.89 -5.24 11.86
C ASN A 796 37.89 -6.14 12.60
N GLY A 797 37.29 -5.64 13.69
CA GLY A 797 36.35 -6.38 14.54
C GLY A 797 37.00 -7.17 15.69
N ASP A 798 38.32 -7.35 15.68
CA ASP A 798 39.04 -8.07 16.74
C ASP A 798 39.47 -7.13 17.88
N PRO A 799 39.34 -7.53 19.15
CA PRO A 799 39.78 -6.71 20.29
C PRO A 799 41.28 -6.41 20.23
N ALA A 800 41.64 -5.13 20.32
CA ALA A 800 43.03 -4.66 20.21
C ALA A 800 43.56 -4.00 21.49
N GLY A 801 42.71 -3.41 22.33
CA GLY A 801 43.13 -2.80 23.59
C GLY A 801 42.01 -2.10 24.36
N SER A 802 42.30 -1.68 25.59
CA SER A 802 41.40 -0.83 26.39
C SER A 802 42.18 0.09 27.34
N TRP A 803 41.57 1.20 27.73
CA TRP A 803 42.10 2.16 28.71
C TRP A 803 40.97 2.75 29.56
N SER A 804 41.33 3.29 30.73
CA SER A 804 40.38 3.90 31.65
C SER A 804 40.54 5.42 31.69
N TYR A 805 39.47 6.12 32.06
CA TYR A 805 39.45 7.55 32.32
C TYR A 805 39.18 7.79 33.82
N ASP A 806 39.84 8.78 34.40
CA ASP A 806 39.57 9.30 35.75
C ASP A 806 40.02 10.77 35.85
N GLU A 807 39.33 11.65 35.13
CA GLU A 807 39.77 13.02 34.88
C GLU A 807 38.83 14.05 35.50
N LYS A 808 39.38 15.15 36.01
CA LYS A 808 38.58 16.27 36.53
C LYS A 808 38.39 17.32 35.45
N LYS A 809 37.19 17.91 35.40
CA LYS A 809 36.92 19.09 34.60
C LYS A 809 37.75 20.25 35.14
N ILE A 810 38.50 20.91 34.28
CA ILE A 810 39.39 22.01 34.64
C ILE A 810 38.93 23.38 34.13
N ASP A 811 38.12 23.42 33.07
CA ASP A 811 37.47 24.61 32.51
C ASP A 811 36.10 24.24 31.94
#